data_AF-A0A7C7DQ93-F1
#
_entry.id   AF-A0A7C7DQ93-F1
#
_cell.length_a   1.000
_cell.length_b   1.000
_cell.length_c   1.000
_cell.angle_alpha   90.00
_cell.angle_beta   90.00
_cell.angle_gamma   90.00
#
_symmetry.space_group_name_H-M   'P 1'
#
loop_
_entity.id
_entity.type
_entity.pdbx_description
1 polymer ?
#
loop_
_entity_poly.entity_id
_entity_poly.type
_entity_poly.pdbx_seq_one_letter_code
_entity_poly.pdbx_strand_id
1 'polypeptide(L)'
;LTTDATAYPSSPTPPDIRRHLIIDNLSRRIPPRHRVSFLVALILGFSVVTVLGYAYATGSLLSSPGIALPEATPGGDHQGPSTPSADQGFPLPETATPGNASDADRSDSGSTATPTGDPTQAPGAPAASTPAAPGDHTAGTPDEIEGGIAGRAKPLPGGPVKAHGLYLTSWVAGIPSRVDGLLDHICATGMNAMVIDVKDNTGTIAGPVENVKLAEEIGSLGNRVKDLPGLVKSLLDRGIYPIARIVVFQDPVLAKAKPEWAIRNKDGSVWRDADGNYWVNPYRREVWDYNLAIAKEAARMGFREIQFDYVRFPDNRKGARKNAVIDNPEGLSQADAIEAFLKYSMKELKPLDVFVSADVFAFTATAKGDLGIGQDFRRIAGVVDYICPMVYPSHYYNSGIYGFADPEAHPYEVAKNSLLDAIERSEGQRAIIRPWLQDFSLKHRYGPEEVAAQIKAALEVGIDEWLLWNPANVYTAGVDYGLEPGRDMGSGEGMETGRPKSGRPPSPGSSKTDTGFMKPNELGKVMILEYHDIAHDEEKRWSKPADMFRKDLERLYAEGYRAVSLEDFLDGSINLPRGYSPVVITFDDSTPGQLRFPDRSESEDGDGNMGNASEYPVGGTMPNGPKPDPHSAVGVMEAFAKEHPDFGLEATFYVLFPNPFGDPKTAQAKLKYLVDLGFDIGNHTFNHLDLKKATPEEIEKDLGMAAKAIEDATGGYKPTTLSLPYGSYPSDPAKAKRGKFEGTTYSNRAFLLVGAEPAVPPLRKGHDPYKLPRVQATSEELEKWLSYFKSHPEERYVSDGDPSVITVHPDLLDAFDRKDVPIQSLRVTPRT
;
A
#
# COMPACT_ATOMS: atom_id res chain seq x y z
N LEU A 1 -27.10 52.05 33.36
CA LEU A 1 -27.03 52.47 34.79
C LEU A 1 -26.30 51.33 35.51
N THR A 2 -24.99 51.39 35.73
CA THR A 2 -24.28 52.15 36.80
C THR A 2 -24.72 51.68 38.20
N THR A 3 -23.85 51.20 39.09
CA THR A 3 -22.37 51.32 39.18
C THR A 3 -21.76 50.26 40.13
N ASP A 4 -20.45 50.02 40.03
CA ASP A 4 -19.39 49.93 41.07
C ASP A 4 -19.75 49.69 42.57
N ALA A 5 -18.91 49.08 43.42
CA ALA A 5 -17.66 48.28 43.28
C ALA A 5 -17.22 47.73 44.67
N THR A 6 -16.11 46.96 44.75
CA THR A 6 -15.27 46.65 45.96
C THR A 6 -15.90 45.83 47.12
N ALA A 7 -15.19 45.05 47.95
CA ALA A 7 -13.80 44.56 47.98
C ALA A 7 -13.66 43.27 48.83
N TYR A 8 -12.50 42.61 48.75
CA TYR A 8 -12.00 41.52 49.63
C TYR A 8 -11.52 42.08 51.00
N PRO A 9 -11.29 41.29 52.10
CA PRO A 9 -10.48 40.05 52.13
C PRO A 9 -10.83 38.97 53.20
N SER A 10 -9.87 38.05 53.42
CA SER A 10 -9.72 37.03 54.50
C SER A 10 -10.19 35.59 54.25
N SER A 11 -9.40 34.65 54.80
CA SER A 11 -9.42 33.18 54.68
C SER A 11 -8.97 32.58 56.04
N PRO A 12 -8.81 31.25 56.24
CA PRO A 12 -9.39 30.07 55.57
C PRO A 12 -9.98 29.02 56.57
N THR A 13 -10.91 28.15 56.16
CA THR A 13 -11.25 26.84 56.85
C THR A 13 -12.15 25.96 55.94
N PRO A 14 -12.46 24.66 56.24
CA PRO A 14 -12.30 23.59 55.24
C PRO A 14 -13.56 23.20 54.44
N PRO A 15 -13.39 22.44 53.33
CA PRO A 15 -14.45 22.18 52.36
C PRO A 15 -15.29 20.92 52.67
N ASP A 16 -16.19 20.96 53.65
CA ASP A 16 -17.13 19.83 53.90
C ASP A 16 -18.62 20.21 54.09
N ILE A 17 -18.98 21.50 53.94
CA ILE A 17 -20.38 21.97 54.09
C ILE A 17 -20.92 22.58 52.78
N ARG A 18 -20.80 21.84 51.67
CA ARG A 18 -21.54 22.14 50.40
C ARG A 18 -22.18 20.94 49.68
N ARG A 19 -22.04 19.70 50.18
CA ARG A 19 -22.72 18.52 49.62
C ARG A 19 -24.20 18.35 50.00
N HIS A 20 -24.80 19.29 50.74
CA HIS A 20 -26.20 19.23 51.20
C HIS A 20 -27.10 20.38 50.72
N LEU A 21 -26.65 21.23 49.78
CA LEU A 21 -27.42 22.39 49.29
C LEU A 21 -27.77 22.38 47.78
N ILE A 22 -27.47 21.29 47.07
CA ILE A 22 -27.81 21.13 45.64
C ILE A 22 -29.03 20.20 45.44
N ILE A 23 -29.18 19.16 46.27
CA ILE A 23 -30.26 18.15 46.15
C ILE A 23 -31.65 18.81 46.32
N ASP A 24 -31.78 19.78 47.24
CA ASP A 24 -33.07 20.33 47.64
C ASP A 24 -33.73 21.27 46.61
N ASN A 25 -32.98 21.69 45.58
CA ASN A 25 -33.48 22.56 44.50
C ASN A 25 -33.94 21.80 43.23
N LEU A 26 -33.55 20.54 43.03
CA LEU A 26 -34.00 19.77 41.85
C LEU A 26 -35.42 19.18 42.00
N SER A 27 -35.85 18.88 43.23
CA SER A 27 -37.14 18.23 43.52
C SER A 27 -38.37 19.04 43.09
N ARG A 28 -38.23 20.36 42.91
CA ARG A 28 -39.35 21.31 42.70
C ARG A 28 -39.75 21.55 41.24
N ARG A 29 -39.07 20.95 40.26
CA ARG A 29 -39.40 21.12 38.81
C ARG A 29 -40.02 19.88 38.14
N ILE A 30 -40.28 18.79 38.87
CA ILE A 30 -40.77 17.52 38.29
C ILE A 30 -42.29 17.33 38.52
N PRO A 31 -43.11 17.19 37.45
CA PRO A 31 -44.54 16.89 37.56
C PRO A 31 -44.84 15.55 38.27
N PRO A 32 -46.00 15.40 38.96
CA PRO A 32 -46.25 14.24 39.82
C PRO A 32 -46.07 12.87 39.15
N ARG A 33 -46.51 12.73 37.89
CA ARG A 33 -46.49 11.47 37.13
C ARG A 33 -45.10 10.85 36.88
N HIS A 34 -44.02 11.61 37.08
CA HIS A 34 -42.65 11.18 36.78
C HIS A 34 -41.79 10.91 38.04
N ARG A 35 -42.35 11.10 39.24
CA ARG A 35 -41.60 11.00 40.50
C ARG A 35 -41.15 9.59 40.86
N VAL A 36 -41.91 8.56 40.46
CA VAL A 36 -41.55 7.15 40.74
C VAL A 36 -40.36 6.71 39.88
N SER A 37 -40.38 6.98 38.57
CA SER A 37 -39.30 6.64 37.64
C SER A 37 -37.97 7.32 38.02
N PHE A 38 -38.04 8.57 38.47
CA PHE A 38 -36.86 9.31 38.94
C PHE A 38 -36.24 8.69 40.20
N LEU A 39 -37.06 8.17 41.12
CA LEU A 39 -36.57 7.53 42.35
C LEU A 39 -35.90 6.17 42.06
N VAL A 40 -36.46 5.37 41.14
CA VAL A 40 -35.90 4.07 40.74
C VAL A 40 -34.55 4.23 40.05
N ALA A 41 -34.41 5.21 39.15
CA ALA A 41 -33.12 5.51 38.50
C ALA A 41 -32.03 5.92 39.51
N LEU A 42 -32.41 6.66 40.56
CA LEU A 42 -31.47 7.14 41.59
C LEU A 42 -31.01 6.02 42.53
N ILE A 43 -31.86 5.02 42.77
CA ILE A 43 -31.51 3.82 43.56
C ILE A 43 -30.55 2.91 42.76
N LEU A 44 -30.87 2.61 41.49
CA LEU A 44 -30.03 1.75 40.65
C LEU A 44 -28.64 2.36 40.38
N GLY A 45 -28.55 3.69 40.24
CA GLY A 45 -27.29 4.40 40.05
C GLY A 45 -26.31 4.30 41.23
N PHE A 46 -26.80 4.06 42.45
CA PHE A 46 -25.95 3.96 43.65
C PHE A 46 -25.30 2.57 43.82
N SER A 47 -25.97 1.51 43.34
CA SER A 47 -25.47 0.14 43.50
C SER A 47 -24.21 -0.14 42.67
N VAL A 48 -24.14 0.35 41.43
CA VAL A 48 -23.01 0.09 40.51
C VAL A 48 -21.70 0.70 41.02
N VAL A 49 -21.77 1.92 41.59
CA VAL A 49 -20.60 2.63 42.15
C VAL A 49 -20.07 1.96 43.42
N THR A 50 -20.92 1.22 44.15
CA THR A 50 -20.52 0.57 45.42
C THR A 50 -19.79 -0.76 45.20
N VAL A 51 -20.07 -1.48 44.10
CA VAL A 51 -19.46 -2.81 43.83
C VAL A 51 -18.02 -2.70 43.34
N LEU A 52 -17.69 -1.70 42.52
CA LEU A 52 -16.32 -1.49 42.01
C LEU A 52 -15.35 -0.94 43.07
N GLY A 53 -15.85 -0.33 44.15
CA GLY A 53 -15.01 0.22 45.22
C GLY A 53 -14.46 -0.82 46.23
N TYR A 54 -15.00 -2.05 46.25
CA TYR A 54 -14.70 -3.02 47.31
C TYR A 54 -13.72 -4.14 46.91
N ALA A 55 -13.43 -4.28 45.61
CA ALA A 55 -12.58 -5.36 45.08
C ALA A 55 -11.06 -5.10 45.20
N TYR A 56 -10.64 -3.87 45.53
CA TYR A 56 -9.23 -3.45 45.55
C TYR A 56 -8.63 -3.29 46.96
N ALA A 57 -9.34 -3.74 48.02
CA ALA A 57 -9.03 -3.34 49.40
C ALA A 57 -9.00 -4.47 50.47
N THR A 58 -8.97 -5.75 50.10
CA THR A 58 -8.53 -6.85 51.02
C THR A 58 -7.97 -8.02 50.23
N GLY A 59 -6.65 -8.25 50.31
CA GLY A 59 -5.96 -9.26 49.50
C GLY A 59 -4.79 -9.97 50.20
N SER A 60 -4.98 -10.48 51.42
CA SER A 60 -4.04 -11.46 52.01
C SER A 60 -4.58 -12.21 53.24
N LEU A 61 -4.36 -13.54 53.21
CA LEU A 61 -4.16 -14.49 54.33
C LEU A 61 -5.36 -15.00 55.19
N LEU A 62 -5.63 -16.30 54.98
CA LEU A 62 -5.88 -17.36 55.99
C LEU A 62 -7.24 -17.42 56.74
N SER A 63 -8.15 -18.31 56.31
CA SER A 63 -8.31 -19.67 56.90
C SER A 63 -9.57 -20.42 56.40
N SER A 64 -9.44 -21.73 56.15
CA SER A 64 -10.52 -22.69 55.82
C SER A 64 -11.18 -23.25 57.11
N PRO A 65 -12.20 -24.16 57.09
CA PRO A 65 -12.85 -24.86 55.94
C PRO A 65 -14.40 -25.06 55.99
N GLY A 66 -14.98 -25.53 54.88
CA GLY A 66 -16.25 -26.29 54.83
C GLY A 66 -17.56 -25.49 54.63
N ILE A 67 -18.68 -26.04 54.12
CA ILE A 67 -19.06 -27.37 53.60
C ILE A 67 -20.12 -27.22 52.47
N ALA A 68 -20.11 -28.11 51.46
CA ALA A 68 -21.14 -28.52 50.47
C ALA A 68 -22.33 -27.61 50.04
N LEU A 69 -22.42 -27.39 48.71
CA LEU A 69 -23.43 -27.89 47.71
C LEU A 69 -24.85 -28.35 48.18
N PRO A 70 -25.90 -28.38 47.29
CA PRO A 70 -25.89 -28.31 45.81
C PRO A 70 -26.96 -27.38 45.14
N GLU A 71 -26.93 -27.33 43.79
CA GLU A 71 -28.01 -27.31 42.76
C GLU A 71 -29.42 -26.70 43.08
N ALA A 72 -30.17 -26.06 42.17
CA ALA A 72 -30.33 -26.34 40.72
C ALA A 72 -30.87 -25.16 39.86
N THR A 73 -30.80 -25.37 38.54
CA THR A 73 -31.27 -24.60 37.35
C THR A 73 -32.76 -24.81 36.99
N PRO A 74 -33.34 -24.30 35.86
CA PRO A 74 -33.07 -23.10 35.02
C PRO A 74 -34.33 -22.29 34.59
N GLY A 75 -34.13 -21.22 33.80
CA GLY A 75 -35.05 -20.80 32.70
C GLY A 75 -35.94 -19.58 32.98
N GLY A 76 -36.24 -18.71 31.99
CA GLY A 76 -35.74 -18.61 30.61
C GLY A 76 -36.57 -17.64 29.76
N ASP A 77 -35.96 -17.06 28.71
CA ASP A 77 -36.59 -16.48 27.48
C ASP A 77 -37.58 -15.29 27.64
N HIS A 78 -37.81 -14.38 26.67
CA HIS A 78 -37.19 -14.09 25.35
C HIS A 78 -37.60 -12.65 24.91
N GLN A 79 -36.85 -12.01 23.98
CA GLN A 79 -37.27 -10.97 22.98
C GLN A 79 -38.05 -9.70 23.51
N GLY A 80 -37.71 -8.43 23.23
CA GLY A 80 -37.31 -7.76 21.97
C GLY A 80 -38.48 -6.88 21.43
N PRO A 81 -38.32 -5.90 20.51
CA PRO A 81 -37.12 -5.20 20.01
C PRO A 81 -37.31 -3.64 19.82
N SER A 82 -36.37 -3.00 19.09
CA SER A 82 -36.48 -1.73 18.30
C SER A 82 -36.76 -0.35 18.95
N THR A 83 -35.71 0.51 19.00
CA THR A 83 -35.43 1.76 18.20
C THR A 83 -36.61 2.64 17.66
N PRO A 84 -36.42 3.94 17.26
CA PRO A 84 -35.16 4.66 16.91
C PRO A 84 -35.00 6.18 17.30
N SER A 85 -33.84 6.76 16.92
CA SER A 85 -33.65 8.09 16.26
C SER A 85 -33.17 9.35 17.03
N ALA A 86 -32.09 9.95 16.49
CA ALA A 86 -31.77 11.39 16.28
C ALA A 86 -31.67 12.38 17.48
N ASP A 87 -30.76 13.37 17.58
CA ASP A 87 -29.65 13.93 16.77
C ASP A 87 -29.12 15.21 17.52
N GLN A 88 -27.95 15.76 17.16
CA GLN A 88 -27.28 17.01 17.61
C GLN A 88 -26.95 17.18 19.12
N GLY A 89 -25.81 17.72 19.58
CA GLY A 89 -24.63 18.26 18.88
C GLY A 89 -24.20 19.64 19.42
N PHE A 90 -23.07 19.76 20.16
CA PHE A 90 -22.42 21.03 20.60
C PHE A 90 -20.98 20.79 21.18
N PRO A 91 -20.15 21.78 21.58
CA PRO A 91 -18.80 21.91 20.98
C PRO A 91 -17.57 21.89 21.93
N LEU A 92 -16.41 22.27 21.36
CA LEU A 92 -15.06 22.54 21.91
C LEU A 92 -14.97 23.19 23.32
N PRO A 93 -13.84 23.00 24.02
CA PRO A 93 -13.01 24.16 24.41
C PRO A 93 -11.47 23.96 24.30
N GLU A 94 -10.70 24.97 24.71
CA GLU A 94 -9.25 25.14 24.47
C GLU A 94 -8.32 24.90 25.68
N THR A 95 -7.05 24.62 25.37
CA THR A 95 -5.77 24.95 26.07
C THR A 95 -5.67 25.16 27.60
N ALA A 96 -4.64 24.57 28.22
CA ALA A 96 -3.89 25.19 29.33
C ALA A 96 -2.44 24.67 29.47
N THR A 97 -1.52 25.58 29.83
CA THR A 97 -0.12 25.38 30.30
C THR A 97 0.23 26.56 31.25
N PRO A 98 1.37 26.61 31.99
CA PRO A 98 2.37 25.60 32.33
C PRO A 98 2.59 25.48 33.87
N GLY A 99 3.62 24.75 34.32
CA GLY A 99 4.12 24.74 35.72
C GLY A 99 5.65 24.52 35.77
N ASN A 100 6.36 25.12 36.73
CA ASN A 100 7.84 25.25 36.72
C ASN A 100 8.46 25.14 38.13
N ALA A 101 9.60 24.43 38.29
CA ALA A 101 10.49 24.35 39.48
C ALA A 101 11.72 23.47 39.14
N SER A 102 12.97 23.96 39.06
CA SER A 102 13.95 24.28 40.14
C SER A 102 14.49 23.05 40.92
N ASP A 103 15.78 22.88 41.28
CA ASP A 103 17.05 23.60 41.01
C ASP A 103 18.24 22.79 41.60
N ALA A 104 19.47 22.81 41.02
CA ALA A 104 20.72 22.40 41.72
C ALA A 104 22.06 22.66 40.95
N ASP A 105 22.66 23.84 41.18
CA ASP A 105 24.08 24.08 41.57
C ASP A 105 25.32 23.46 40.82
N ARG A 106 26.14 24.35 40.21
CA ARG A 106 27.65 24.39 40.14
C ARG A 106 28.48 23.28 39.43
N SER A 107 29.69 23.55 38.87
CA SER A 107 30.36 24.81 38.45
C SER A 107 31.71 24.62 37.70
N ASP A 108 32.02 25.58 36.82
CA ASP A 108 33.37 26.17 36.54
C ASP A 108 34.37 25.55 35.51
N SER A 109 35.11 26.47 34.88
CA SER A 109 36.36 26.34 34.09
C SER A 109 36.31 25.68 32.69
N GLY A 110 37.11 26.21 31.72
CA GLY A 110 37.31 25.54 30.42
C GLY A 110 37.60 26.37 29.14
N SER A 111 37.86 27.68 29.18
CA SER A 111 38.14 28.46 27.96
C SER A 111 39.64 28.54 27.62
N THR A 112 40.04 28.28 26.36
CA THR A 112 40.92 29.15 25.53
C THR A 112 41.27 28.56 24.14
N ALA A 113 41.80 29.43 23.26
CA ALA A 113 42.68 29.15 22.11
C ALA A 113 42.10 28.56 20.80
N THR A 114 41.63 29.46 19.93
CA THR A 114 42.15 29.52 18.54
C THR A 114 43.39 30.44 18.52
N PRO A 115 44.27 30.39 17.50
CA PRO A 115 44.18 31.45 16.47
C PRO A 115 44.69 31.13 15.04
N THR A 116 44.14 31.88 14.06
CA THR A 116 44.76 32.40 12.81
C THR A 116 45.39 31.48 11.72
N GLY A 117 45.01 31.73 10.46
CA GLY A 117 45.74 31.30 9.26
C GLY A 117 45.06 31.65 7.93
N ASP A 118 45.31 32.85 7.38
CA ASP A 118 44.81 33.40 6.10
C ASP A 118 45.69 34.64 5.74
N PRO A 119 45.83 35.17 4.49
CA PRO A 119 45.29 34.74 3.18
C PRO A 119 46.35 34.58 2.05
N THR A 120 45.92 34.19 0.83
CA THR A 120 46.02 35.01 -0.44
C THR A 120 46.05 34.22 -1.78
N GLN A 121 45.59 34.91 -2.84
CA GLN A 121 45.88 34.76 -4.29
C GLN A 121 45.36 33.56 -5.11
N ALA A 122 44.52 33.90 -6.10
CA ALA A 122 44.54 33.35 -7.46
C ALA A 122 45.26 34.37 -8.39
N PRO A 123 45.76 34.03 -9.61
CA PRO A 123 44.86 33.82 -10.77
C PRO A 123 45.37 32.82 -11.85
N GLY A 124 44.56 32.57 -12.89
CA GLY A 124 45.09 32.19 -14.22
C GLY A 124 44.29 31.17 -15.04
N ALA A 125 43.82 31.57 -16.22
CA ALA A 125 43.45 30.71 -17.34
C ALA A 125 44.05 31.29 -18.64
N PRO A 126 44.47 30.45 -19.60
CA PRO A 126 43.77 30.40 -20.90
C PRO A 126 43.78 28.95 -21.47
N ALA A 127 43.35 28.59 -22.69
CA ALA A 127 42.82 29.31 -23.85
C ALA A 127 41.75 28.46 -24.58
N ALA A 128 41.10 28.98 -25.63
CA ALA A 128 40.06 28.29 -26.41
C ALA A 128 40.54 27.81 -27.80
N SER A 129 39.84 26.84 -28.39
CA SER A 129 39.92 26.53 -29.83
C SER A 129 38.62 25.93 -30.39
N THR A 130 38.19 26.43 -31.55
CA THR A 130 37.07 25.95 -32.41
C THR A 130 37.06 26.83 -33.68
N PRO A 131 36.38 26.45 -34.78
CA PRO A 131 35.96 25.11 -35.23
C PRO A 131 36.54 24.76 -36.63
N ALA A 132 36.19 23.60 -37.20
CA ALA A 132 36.38 23.31 -38.63
C ALA A 132 35.22 22.46 -39.18
N ALA A 133 34.76 22.80 -40.39
CA ALA A 133 33.64 22.19 -41.14
C ALA A 133 33.60 22.79 -42.58
N PRO A 134 32.82 22.28 -43.55
CA PRO A 134 32.26 20.93 -43.74
C PRO A 134 32.58 20.34 -45.16
N GLY A 135 31.98 19.19 -45.51
CA GLY A 135 31.63 18.77 -46.88
C GLY A 135 30.18 18.22 -46.84
N ASP A 136 29.29 18.49 -47.80
CA ASP A 136 29.18 17.89 -49.14
C ASP A 136 29.08 16.35 -49.10
N HIS A 137 28.11 15.65 -49.71
CA HIS A 137 27.05 15.97 -50.71
C HIS A 137 25.97 14.84 -50.58
N THR A 138 24.68 14.89 -50.96
CA THR A 138 23.78 15.84 -51.68
C THR A 138 22.30 15.49 -51.32
N ALA A 139 21.29 16.19 -51.85
CA ALA A 139 19.85 15.86 -51.66
C ALA A 139 19.27 14.94 -52.77
N GLY A 140 18.19 14.21 -52.46
CA GLY A 140 17.42 13.42 -53.43
C GLY A 140 16.08 12.91 -52.88
N THR A 141 15.01 13.04 -53.67
CA THR A 141 13.63 12.56 -53.40
C THR A 141 12.97 12.20 -54.76
N PRO A 142 11.76 11.63 -54.77
CA PRO A 142 11.38 10.32 -54.25
C PRO A 142 10.93 9.39 -55.39
N ASP A 143 10.72 8.08 -55.15
CA ASP A 143 9.85 7.26 -56.01
C ASP A 143 9.35 5.99 -55.31
N GLU A 144 8.28 5.39 -55.85
CA GLU A 144 7.45 4.36 -55.21
C GLU A 144 7.88 2.91 -55.56
N ILE A 145 7.74 1.99 -54.60
CA ILE A 145 7.41 0.57 -54.86
C ILE A 145 6.41 0.10 -53.79
N GLU A 146 5.20 -0.28 -54.19
CA GLU A 146 4.25 -1.00 -53.34
C GLU A 146 4.65 -2.48 -53.17
N GLY A 147 4.42 -3.06 -51.99
CA GLY A 147 4.34 -4.52 -51.86
C GLY A 147 4.66 -5.08 -50.47
N GLY A 148 3.76 -5.91 -49.93
CA GLY A 148 4.03 -6.81 -48.80
C GLY A 148 3.28 -6.48 -47.51
N ILE A 149 2.59 -7.49 -46.96
CA ILE A 149 1.86 -7.44 -45.69
C ILE A 149 2.71 -8.10 -44.59
N ALA A 150 2.53 -7.64 -43.35
CA ALA A 150 3.03 -8.17 -42.07
C ALA A 150 4.50 -7.88 -41.72
N GLY A 151 4.72 -7.40 -40.49
CA GLY A 151 6.05 -7.20 -39.89
C GLY A 151 6.30 -5.81 -39.32
N ARG A 152 5.73 -5.49 -38.15
CA ARG A 152 6.18 -4.35 -37.32
C ARG A 152 6.20 -4.70 -35.83
N ALA A 153 7.39 -4.97 -35.34
CA ALA A 153 7.76 -4.86 -33.93
C ALA A 153 9.12 -4.12 -33.86
N LYS A 154 9.21 -3.10 -33.00
CA LYS A 154 10.32 -2.12 -32.88
C LYS A 154 10.48 -1.24 -34.15
N PRO A 155 10.92 0.03 -34.03
CA PRO A 155 12.01 0.50 -33.17
C PRO A 155 11.59 1.04 -31.79
N LEU A 156 12.46 0.82 -30.80
CA LEU A 156 13.02 1.94 -30.04
C LEU A 156 14.35 2.24 -30.76
N PRO A 157 14.54 3.45 -31.35
CA PRO A 157 14.78 4.64 -30.52
C PRO A 157 14.17 5.97 -31.05
N GLY A 158 14.11 6.98 -30.17
CA GLY A 158 14.20 8.41 -30.53
C GLY A 158 12.94 9.14 -30.99
N GLY A 159 11.81 8.45 -31.18
CA GLY A 159 10.53 9.08 -31.51
C GLY A 159 9.67 9.37 -30.28
N PRO A 160 8.76 10.37 -30.33
CA PRO A 160 7.72 10.52 -29.32
C PRO A 160 6.76 9.31 -29.38
N VAL A 161 6.32 8.86 -28.20
CA VAL A 161 5.28 7.82 -28.08
C VAL A 161 3.97 8.44 -27.63
N LYS A 162 2.86 7.74 -27.92
CA LYS A 162 1.56 7.98 -27.29
C LYS A 162 1.50 7.13 -26.02
N ALA A 163 1.71 7.74 -24.87
CA ALA A 163 1.82 6.99 -23.63
C ALA A 163 0.44 6.60 -23.08
N HIS A 164 0.28 5.34 -22.72
CA HIS A 164 -0.83 4.83 -21.92
C HIS A 164 -0.20 4.24 -20.67
N GLY A 165 -0.17 5.02 -19.58
CA GLY A 165 0.76 4.77 -18.48
C GLY A 165 0.14 4.54 -17.10
N LEU A 166 0.81 3.74 -16.27
CA LEU A 166 0.51 3.58 -14.84
C LEU A 166 1.53 4.35 -13.99
N TYR A 167 1.07 4.95 -12.89
CA TYR A 167 1.94 5.48 -11.83
C TYR A 167 2.43 4.38 -10.87
N LEU A 168 3.70 4.49 -10.43
CA LEU A 168 4.33 3.67 -9.41
C LEU A 168 5.05 4.57 -8.38
N THR A 169 4.68 4.41 -7.11
CA THR A 169 5.48 4.95 -6.01
C THR A 169 6.87 4.30 -5.98
N SER A 170 7.86 5.02 -5.45
CA SER A 170 9.22 4.48 -5.26
C SER A 170 9.28 3.28 -4.31
N TRP A 171 8.25 3.05 -3.49
CA TRP A 171 8.09 1.84 -2.67
C TRP A 171 7.60 0.66 -3.51
N VAL A 172 6.54 0.82 -4.30
CA VAL A 172 5.98 -0.25 -5.14
C VAL A 172 6.94 -0.64 -6.27
N ALA A 173 7.65 0.33 -6.85
CA ALA A 173 8.75 0.06 -7.79
C ALA A 173 9.92 -0.75 -7.16
N GLY A 174 9.98 -0.83 -5.83
CA GLY A 174 10.97 -1.61 -5.08
C GLY A 174 10.57 -3.07 -4.81
N ILE A 175 9.32 -3.45 -5.12
CA ILE A 175 8.74 -4.76 -4.80
C ILE A 175 8.50 -5.53 -6.11
N PRO A 176 9.35 -6.51 -6.49
CA PRO A 176 9.27 -7.17 -7.81
C PRO A 176 7.88 -7.73 -8.13
N SER A 177 7.25 -8.46 -7.21
CA SER A 177 5.91 -9.02 -7.40
C SER A 177 4.81 -7.98 -7.67
N ARG A 178 4.93 -6.76 -7.12
CA ARG A 178 4.00 -5.66 -7.41
C ARG A 178 4.32 -5.01 -8.75
N VAL A 179 5.59 -4.94 -9.16
CA VAL A 179 5.99 -4.46 -10.50
C VAL A 179 5.53 -5.43 -11.59
N ASP A 180 5.73 -6.73 -11.39
CA ASP A 180 5.32 -7.78 -12.33
C ASP A 180 3.81 -7.75 -12.56
N GLY A 181 2.98 -7.80 -11.50
CA GLY A 181 1.52 -7.70 -11.64
C GLY A 181 1.01 -6.40 -12.30
N LEU A 182 1.78 -5.30 -12.23
CA LEU A 182 1.48 -4.07 -12.97
C LEU A 182 1.92 -4.14 -14.44
N LEU A 183 3.02 -4.85 -14.75
CA LEU A 183 3.42 -5.16 -16.13
C LEU A 183 2.41 -6.08 -16.82
N ASP A 184 1.83 -7.04 -16.10
CA ASP A 184 0.80 -7.94 -16.64
C ASP A 184 -0.52 -7.22 -16.89
N HIS A 185 -0.93 -6.30 -16.00
CA HIS A 185 -2.06 -5.38 -16.27
C HIS A 185 -1.79 -4.56 -17.54
N ILE A 186 -0.58 -4.02 -17.69
CA ILE A 186 -0.18 -3.26 -18.88
C ILE A 186 -0.26 -4.13 -20.15
N CYS A 187 0.24 -5.36 -20.13
CA CYS A 187 0.18 -6.28 -21.26
C CYS A 187 -1.26 -6.65 -21.64
N ALA A 188 -2.09 -7.01 -20.65
CA ALA A 188 -3.48 -7.43 -20.85
C ALA A 188 -4.38 -6.31 -21.39
N THR A 189 -4.02 -5.04 -21.15
CA THR A 189 -4.82 -3.85 -21.51
C THR A 189 -4.31 -3.12 -22.75
N GLY A 190 -3.17 -3.52 -23.33
CA GLY A 190 -2.54 -2.82 -24.45
C GLY A 190 -1.86 -1.49 -24.07
N MET A 191 -1.76 -1.20 -22.77
CA MET A 191 -1.00 -0.05 -22.26
C MET A 191 0.51 -0.21 -22.53
N ASN A 192 1.27 0.88 -22.40
CA ASN A 192 2.66 0.90 -22.89
C ASN A 192 3.67 1.70 -22.06
N ALA A 193 3.27 2.34 -20.95
CA ALA A 193 4.17 3.20 -20.18
C ALA A 193 4.11 2.96 -18.66
N MET A 194 5.19 3.31 -17.97
CA MET A 194 5.27 3.33 -16.50
C MET A 194 5.93 4.62 -16.03
N VAL A 195 5.23 5.36 -15.17
CA VAL A 195 5.76 6.53 -14.45
C VAL A 195 6.26 6.06 -13.09
N ILE A 196 7.57 6.14 -12.87
CA ILE A 196 8.22 5.73 -11.63
C ILE A 196 8.74 6.97 -10.90
N ASP A 197 8.44 7.08 -9.61
CA ASP A 197 9.09 8.05 -8.74
C ASP A 197 10.59 7.76 -8.64
N VAL A 198 11.40 8.63 -9.24
CA VAL A 198 12.84 8.68 -9.03
C VAL A 198 13.16 9.57 -7.83
N LYS A 199 12.39 10.64 -7.59
CA LYS A 199 12.39 11.39 -6.32
C LYS A 199 10.98 11.89 -5.99
N ASP A 200 10.49 11.55 -4.80
CA ASP A 200 9.12 11.90 -4.37
C ASP A 200 9.06 13.16 -3.48
N ASN A 201 7.86 13.48 -2.97
CA ASN A 201 7.59 14.63 -2.13
C ASN A 201 8.06 14.49 -0.66
N THR A 202 8.70 13.38 -0.30
CA THR A 202 9.49 13.27 0.94
C THR A 202 10.88 13.89 0.78
N GLY A 203 11.34 14.10 -0.46
CA GLY A 203 12.69 14.54 -0.82
C GLY A 203 13.67 13.39 -1.04
N THR A 204 13.24 12.14 -0.82
CA THR A 204 14.05 10.93 -0.98
C THR A 204 14.11 10.47 -2.44
N ILE A 205 15.32 10.16 -2.90
CA ILE A 205 15.60 9.50 -4.19
C ILE A 205 15.36 8.00 -4.02
N ALA A 206 14.72 7.36 -5.00
CA ALA A 206 14.21 5.99 -4.88
C ALA A 206 15.29 4.92 -4.66
N GLY A 207 16.48 5.12 -5.23
CA GLY A 207 17.61 4.20 -5.19
C GLY A 207 18.95 4.92 -5.37
N PRO A 208 20.05 4.18 -5.57
CA PRO A 208 21.39 4.78 -5.75
C PRO A 208 21.49 5.60 -7.04
N VAL A 209 22.18 6.73 -6.98
CA VAL A 209 22.60 7.56 -8.13
C VAL A 209 24.08 7.92 -7.95
N GLU A 210 24.89 7.81 -9.01
CA GLU A 210 26.36 7.85 -8.89
C GLU A 210 26.95 9.27 -8.90
N ASN A 211 26.32 10.21 -9.62
CA ASN A 211 26.91 11.52 -9.89
C ASN A 211 26.21 12.70 -9.17
N VAL A 212 25.42 12.43 -8.13
CA VAL A 212 24.68 13.46 -7.36
C VAL A 212 25.24 13.60 -5.94
N LYS A 213 26.46 14.11 -5.81
CA LYS A 213 27.16 14.27 -4.51
C LYS A 213 26.32 14.92 -3.41
N LEU A 214 25.54 15.96 -3.75
CA LEU A 214 24.68 16.61 -2.77
C LEU A 214 23.62 15.66 -2.17
N ALA A 215 23.17 14.65 -2.92
CA ALA A 215 22.22 13.66 -2.40
C ALA A 215 22.85 12.75 -1.33
N GLU A 216 24.14 12.41 -1.48
CA GLU A 216 24.92 11.73 -0.45
C GLU A 216 25.10 12.66 0.77
N GLU A 217 25.54 13.90 0.54
CA GLU A 217 25.82 14.90 1.59
C GLU A 217 24.61 15.22 2.47
N ILE A 218 23.39 15.24 1.90
CA ILE A 218 22.15 15.53 2.65
C ILE A 218 21.38 14.27 3.09
N GLY A 219 21.85 13.08 2.73
CA GLY A 219 21.18 11.81 3.03
C GLY A 219 19.83 11.64 2.32
N SER A 220 19.67 12.15 1.10
CA SER A 220 18.44 11.94 0.30
C SER A 220 18.42 10.61 -0.47
N LEU A 221 19.53 9.87 -0.52
CA LEU A 221 19.58 8.53 -1.13
C LEU A 221 18.74 7.52 -0.32
N GLY A 222 17.63 7.08 -0.88
CA GLY A 222 16.86 5.94 -0.39
C GLY A 222 17.38 4.61 -0.92
N ASN A 223 16.88 3.52 -0.32
CA ASN A 223 17.19 2.14 -0.71
C ASN A 223 15.94 1.36 -1.19
N ARG A 224 14.87 2.10 -1.57
CA ARG A 224 13.54 1.55 -1.85
C ARG A 224 13.58 0.68 -3.12
N VAL A 225 14.15 1.22 -4.20
CA VAL A 225 14.44 0.47 -5.43
C VAL A 225 15.94 0.13 -5.46
N LYS A 226 16.28 -1.10 -5.09
CA LYS A 226 17.67 -1.56 -4.96
C LYS A 226 18.44 -1.58 -6.28
N ASP A 227 17.76 -1.93 -7.38
CA ASP A 227 18.31 -1.98 -8.74
C ASP A 227 17.40 -1.20 -9.70
N LEU A 228 17.41 0.13 -9.56
CA LEU A 228 16.68 1.03 -10.45
C LEU A 228 17.14 0.94 -11.92
N PRO A 229 18.45 0.82 -12.25
CA PRO A 229 18.90 0.60 -13.63
C PRO A 229 18.39 -0.72 -14.22
N GLY A 230 18.42 -1.81 -13.45
CA GLY A 230 17.88 -3.12 -13.86
C GLY A 230 16.37 -3.08 -14.11
N LEU A 231 15.61 -2.37 -13.26
CA LEU A 231 14.19 -2.10 -13.49
C LEU A 231 13.96 -1.33 -14.80
N VAL A 232 14.66 -0.22 -15.03
CA VAL A 232 14.51 0.57 -16.26
C VAL A 232 14.85 -0.26 -17.50
N LYS A 233 15.93 -1.07 -17.45
CA LYS A 233 16.27 -2.01 -18.53
C LYS A 233 15.16 -3.05 -18.75
N SER A 234 14.61 -3.61 -17.67
CA SER A 234 13.52 -4.59 -17.68
C SER A 234 12.27 -4.08 -18.42
N LEU A 235 11.97 -2.77 -18.30
CA LEU A 235 10.91 -2.09 -19.05
C LEU A 235 11.27 -1.94 -20.54
N LEU A 236 12.46 -1.40 -20.84
CA LEU A 236 12.93 -1.15 -22.21
C LEU A 236 13.06 -2.43 -23.04
N ASP A 237 13.50 -3.54 -22.44
CA ASP A 237 13.60 -4.84 -23.10
C ASP A 237 12.22 -5.30 -23.62
N ARG A 238 11.21 -5.21 -22.75
CA ARG A 238 9.78 -5.49 -23.02
C ARG A 238 9.11 -4.46 -23.95
N GLY A 239 9.73 -3.30 -24.17
CA GLY A 239 9.19 -2.21 -24.98
C GLY A 239 8.25 -1.26 -24.23
N ILE A 240 8.19 -1.35 -22.90
CA ILE A 240 7.47 -0.40 -22.05
C ILE A 240 8.29 0.90 -21.96
N TYR A 241 7.61 2.04 -22.04
CA TYR A 241 8.20 3.39 -22.01
C TYR A 241 8.38 3.89 -20.56
N PRO A 242 9.62 4.04 -20.06
CA PRO A 242 9.89 4.46 -18.70
C PRO A 242 9.93 5.98 -18.57
N ILE A 243 9.10 6.53 -17.68
CA ILE A 243 9.01 7.96 -17.35
C ILE A 243 9.51 8.17 -15.91
N ALA A 244 10.47 9.07 -15.70
CA ALA A 244 11.02 9.39 -14.38
C ALA A 244 10.29 10.57 -13.77
N ARG A 245 9.46 10.35 -12.74
CA ARG A 245 8.83 11.42 -11.96
C ARG A 245 9.82 11.96 -10.91
N ILE A 246 10.00 13.27 -10.90
CA ILE A 246 10.88 14.00 -10.00
C ILE A 246 10.12 15.18 -9.40
N VAL A 247 9.83 15.11 -8.09
CA VAL A 247 9.22 16.19 -7.32
C VAL A 247 10.22 17.31 -7.06
N VAL A 248 9.99 18.51 -7.59
CA VAL A 248 11.01 19.58 -7.62
C VAL A 248 11.09 20.40 -6.33
N PHE A 249 10.02 21.11 -5.95
CA PHE A 249 10.09 22.17 -4.92
C PHE A 249 9.50 21.81 -3.55
N GLN A 250 8.69 20.76 -3.44
CA GLN A 250 8.34 20.17 -2.14
C GLN A 250 9.42 19.15 -1.77
N ASP A 251 10.55 19.63 -1.22
CA ASP A 251 11.69 18.80 -0.83
C ASP A 251 12.04 18.97 0.68
N PRO A 252 11.43 18.15 1.55
CA PRO A 252 11.72 18.15 2.99
C PRO A 252 13.10 17.65 3.42
N VAL A 253 13.91 17.03 2.55
CA VAL A 253 15.30 16.70 2.88
C VAL A 253 16.18 17.92 2.60
N LEU A 254 16.10 18.45 1.37
CA LEU A 254 16.89 19.61 0.96
C LEU A 254 16.56 20.87 1.77
N ALA A 255 15.29 21.12 2.08
CA ALA A 255 14.88 22.29 2.87
C ALA A 255 15.41 22.27 4.32
N LYS A 256 15.70 21.08 4.88
CA LYS A 256 16.29 20.93 6.22
C LYS A 256 17.83 20.99 6.18
N ALA A 257 18.43 20.37 5.16
CA ALA A 257 19.88 20.33 4.99
C ALA A 257 20.49 21.62 4.43
N LYS A 258 19.68 22.44 3.73
CA LYS A 258 20.03 23.77 3.20
C LYS A 258 18.95 24.82 3.54
N PRO A 259 18.77 25.23 4.81
CA PRO A 259 17.76 26.24 5.21
C PRO A 259 17.89 27.59 4.47
N GLU A 260 19.10 27.92 4.00
CA GLU A 260 19.41 29.09 3.19
C GLU A 260 18.80 29.01 1.76
N TRP A 261 18.57 27.81 1.23
CA TRP A 261 17.84 27.56 -0.01
C TRP A 261 16.33 27.34 0.21
N ALA A 262 15.89 27.19 1.45
CA ALA A 262 14.49 26.94 1.78
C ALA A 262 13.61 28.20 1.73
N ILE A 263 12.29 28.02 1.67
CA ILE A 263 11.35 29.07 2.07
C ILE A 263 11.44 29.20 3.60
N ARG A 264 11.51 30.43 4.11
CA ARG A 264 11.71 30.71 5.55
C ARG A 264 10.56 31.50 6.17
N ASN A 265 10.41 31.43 7.48
CA ASN A 265 9.63 32.38 8.26
C ASN A 265 10.39 33.71 8.40
N LYS A 266 9.70 34.75 8.88
CA LYS A 266 10.29 36.07 9.18
C LYS A 266 11.34 36.05 10.31
N ASP A 267 11.37 34.98 11.12
CA ASP A 267 12.40 34.73 12.15
C ASP A 267 13.62 33.95 11.62
N GLY A 268 13.62 33.55 10.34
CA GLY A 268 14.68 32.77 9.72
C GLY A 268 14.54 31.25 9.83
N SER A 269 13.59 30.73 10.61
CA SER A 269 13.31 29.28 10.65
C SER A 269 12.73 28.78 9.31
N VAL A 270 12.87 27.49 9.01
CA VAL A 270 12.32 26.90 7.78
C VAL A 270 10.79 26.92 7.83
N TRP A 271 10.16 27.49 6.80
CA TRP A 271 8.71 27.59 6.68
C TRP A 271 8.08 26.22 6.36
N ARG A 272 6.81 26.07 6.75
CA ARG A 272 5.98 24.92 6.39
C ARG A 272 4.63 25.40 5.88
N ASP A 273 4.03 24.63 4.97
CA ASP A 273 2.66 24.87 4.52
C ASP A 273 1.61 24.46 5.58
N ALA A 274 0.33 24.62 5.24
CA ALA A 274 -0.79 24.32 6.13
C ALA A 274 -0.89 22.82 6.51
N ASP A 275 -0.32 21.94 5.70
CA ASP A 275 -0.31 20.49 5.89
C ASP A 275 1.02 20.01 6.54
N GLY A 276 1.92 20.95 6.87
CA GLY A 276 3.18 20.71 7.57
C GLY A 276 4.38 20.38 6.67
N ASN A 277 4.23 20.42 5.34
CA ASN A 277 5.33 20.11 4.42
C ASN A 277 6.33 21.27 4.33
N TYR A 278 7.59 20.91 4.11
CA TYR A 278 8.68 21.86 3.88
C TYR A 278 8.90 22.09 2.37
N TRP A 279 9.28 23.31 2.02
CA TRP A 279 9.44 23.73 0.63
C TRP A 279 10.77 24.46 0.41
N VAL A 280 11.43 24.13 -0.70
CA VAL A 280 12.62 24.86 -1.18
C VAL A 280 12.22 26.02 -2.07
N ASN A 281 13.02 27.09 -2.08
CA ASN A 281 12.72 28.34 -2.77
C ASN A 281 12.81 28.16 -4.31
N PRO A 282 11.72 28.31 -5.08
CA PRO A 282 11.76 28.10 -6.53
C PRO A 282 12.55 29.14 -7.34
N TYR A 283 12.99 30.26 -6.74
CA TYR A 283 13.93 31.20 -7.37
C TYR A 283 15.41 30.82 -7.15
N ARG A 284 15.73 29.78 -6.36
CA ARG A 284 17.12 29.36 -6.10
C ARG A 284 17.66 28.48 -7.21
N ARG A 285 18.75 28.91 -7.83
CA ARG A 285 19.40 28.18 -8.92
C ARG A 285 20.00 26.85 -8.47
N GLU A 286 20.54 26.83 -7.26
CA GLU A 286 21.14 25.67 -6.62
C GLU A 286 20.13 24.51 -6.47
N VAL A 287 18.85 24.84 -6.24
CA VAL A 287 17.73 23.89 -6.19
C VAL A 287 17.40 23.32 -7.58
N TRP A 288 17.50 24.14 -8.63
CA TRP A 288 17.31 23.69 -10.01
C TRP A 288 18.44 22.75 -10.43
N ASP A 289 19.68 23.14 -10.17
CA ASP A 289 20.89 22.39 -10.54
C ASP A 289 20.94 21.02 -9.83
N TYR A 290 20.50 20.93 -8.56
CA TYR A 290 20.35 19.66 -7.83
C TYR A 290 19.31 18.73 -8.49
N ASN A 291 18.09 19.21 -8.74
CA ASN A 291 17.05 18.38 -9.35
C ASN A 291 17.42 17.98 -10.79
N LEU A 292 18.19 18.80 -11.51
CA LEU A 292 18.72 18.44 -12.83
C LEU A 292 19.91 17.48 -12.79
N ALA A 293 20.67 17.42 -11.71
CA ALA A 293 21.65 16.34 -11.53
C ALA A 293 20.93 14.98 -11.45
N ILE A 294 19.83 14.89 -10.67
CA ILE A 294 19.00 13.68 -10.56
C ILE A 294 18.37 13.33 -11.92
N ALA A 295 17.80 14.30 -12.63
CA ALA A 295 17.22 14.10 -13.96
C ALA A 295 18.24 13.58 -14.99
N LYS A 296 19.48 14.09 -14.95
CA LYS A 296 20.57 13.65 -15.82
C LYS A 296 21.01 12.21 -15.52
N GLU A 297 20.96 11.77 -14.26
CA GLU A 297 21.19 10.37 -13.89
C GLU A 297 20.05 9.46 -14.34
N ALA A 298 18.79 9.85 -14.13
CA ALA A 298 17.63 9.08 -14.61
C ALA A 298 17.68 8.86 -16.14
N ALA A 299 17.98 9.92 -16.90
CA ALA A 299 18.18 9.82 -18.34
C ALA A 299 19.32 8.84 -18.72
N ARG A 300 20.45 8.85 -17.99
CA ARG A 300 21.56 7.91 -18.18
C ARG A 300 21.21 6.45 -17.84
N MET A 301 20.31 6.22 -16.88
CA MET A 301 19.77 4.88 -16.57
C MET A 301 18.85 4.34 -17.68
N GLY A 302 18.42 5.18 -18.63
CA GLY A 302 17.57 4.79 -19.76
C GLY A 302 16.12 5.26 -19.66
N PHE A 303 15.75 6.06 -18.65
CA PHE A 303 14.45 6.73 -18.65
C PHE A 303 14.33 7.60 -19.90
N ARG A 304 13.20 7.51 -20.62
CA ARG A 304 13.00 8.20 -21.90
C ARG A 304 12.39 9.60 -21.74
N GLU A 305 11.86 9.87 -20.56
CA GLU A 305 11.19 11.12 -20.24
C GLU A 305 11.46 11.50 -18.78
N ILE A 306 11.67 12.80 -18.54
CA ILE A 306 11.74 13.37 -17.19
C ILE A 306 10.47 14.18 -16.94
N GLN A 307 9.66 13.72 -16.00
CA GLN A 307 8.40 14.34 -15.59
C GLN A 307 8.60 15.12 -14.29
N PHE A 308 8.49 16.44 -14.35
CA PHE A 308 8.62 17.31 -13.19
C PHE A 308 7.28 17.52 -12.51
N ASP A 309 7.12 16.99 -11.29
CA ASP A 309 5.96 17.26 -10.43
C ASP A 309 6.33 18.24 -9.32
N TYR A 310 5.33 18.85 -8.69
CA TYR A 310 5.46 19.93 -7.72
C TYR A 310 6.38 21.05 -8.26
N VAL A 311 6.36 21.24 -9.59
CA VAL A 311 7.00 22.31 -10.35
C VAL A 311 6.16 23.58 -10.23
N ARG A 312 6.00 24.00 -8.98
CA ARG A 312 5.15 25.10 -8.52
C ARG A 312 5.64 25.62 -7.17
N PHE A 313 5.13 26.76 -6.77
CA PHE A 313 5.22 27.23 -5.40
C PHE A 313 4.21 26.47 -4.50
N PRO A 314 4.42 26.45 -3.17
CA PRO A 314 3.36 26.05 -2.23
C PRO A 314 2.11 26.89 -2.44
N ASP A 315 0.92 26.36 -2.18
CA ASP A 315 -0.30 27.13 -2.34
C ASP A 315 -0.43 28.23 -1.25
N ASN A 316 -1.41 29.13 -1.42
CA ASN A 316 -1.69 30.20 -0.47
C ASN A 316 -3.11 30.11 0.12
N ARG A 317 -3.68 28.90 0.21
CA ARG A 317 -4.99 28.65 0.82
C ARG A 317 -5.01 29.24 2.23
N LYS A 318 -6.10 29.93 2.57
CA LYS A 318 -6.30 30.62 3.85
C LYS A 318 -5.19 31.64 4.21
N GLY A 319 -4.32 32.03 3.26
CA GLY A 319 -3.20 32.94 3.50
C GLY A 319 -1.96 32.30 4.15
N ALA A 320 -1.76 30.98 4.01
CA ALA A 320 -0.63 30.25 4.62
C ALA A 320 0.76 30.91 4.39
N ARG A 321 0.98 31.54 3.24
CA ARG A 321 2.26 32.20 2.90
C ARG A 321 2.43 33.59 3.51
N LYS A 322 1.50 34.09 4.35
CA LYS A 322 1.54 35.44 4.99
C LYS A 322 2.81 35.69 5.82
N ASN A 323 3.44 34.63 6.33
CA ASN A 323 4.70 34.68 7.08
C ASN A 323 5.90 34.11 6.30
N ALA A 324 5.69 33.60 5.08
CA ALA A 324 6.75 33.10 4.23
C ALA A 324 7.60 34.27 3.69
N VAL A 325 8.91 34.09 3.76
CA VAL A 325 9.95 34.89 3.13
C VAL A 325 10.56 34.01 2.05
N ILE A 326 10.48 34.47 0.80
CA ILE A 326 11.02 33.78 -0.37
C ILE A 326 11.99 34.77 -1.02
N ASP A 327 13.29 34.48 -0.96
CA ASP A 327 14.30 35.35 -1.57
C ASP A 327 14.10 35.38 -3.09
N ASN A 328 13.86 36.56 -3.66
CA ASN A 328 13.67 36.76 -5.09
C ASN A 328 14.58 37.92 -5.56
N PRO A 329 15.89 37.70 -5.71
CA PRO A 329 16.85 38.77 -6.02
C PRO A 329 16.69 39.33 -7.44
N GLU A 330 16.12 38.54 -8.36
CA GLU A 330 15.90 38.93 -9.76
C GLU A 330 14.54 39.60 -10.00
N GLY A 331 13.65 39.63 -9.00
CA GLY A 331 12.33 40.27 -9.10
C GLY A 331 11.33 39.55 -10.02
N LEU A 332 11.59 38.29 -10.36
CA LEU A 332 10.76 37.46 -11.24
C LEU A 332 9.35 37.26 -10.66
N SER A 333 8.31 37.16 -11.49
CA SER A 333 7.03 36.63 -11.02
C SER A 333 7.12 35.12 -10.79
N GLN A 334 6.15 34.56 -10.06
CA GLN A 334 6.11 33.11 -9.81
C GLN A 334 6.03 32.31 -11.13
N ALA A 335 5.31 32.82 -12.13
CA ALA A 335 5.23 32.22 -13.46
C ALA A 335 6.53 32.38 -14.28
N ASP A 336 7.25 33.50 -14.14
CA ASP A 336 8.56 33.66 -14.79
C ASP A 336 9.58 32.66 -14.25
N ALA A 337 9.59 32.42 -12.93
CA ALA A 337 10.51 31.47 -12.31
C ALA A 337 10.25 30.01 -12.71
N ILE A 338 8.98 29.60 -12.79
CA ILE A 338 8.63 28.24 -13.26
C ILE A 338 8.95 28.07 -14.76
N GLU A 339 8.67 29.07 -15.60
CA GLU A 339 9.05 29.02 -17.01
C GLU A 339 10.59 29.05 -17.20
N ALA A 340 11.32 29.80 -16.37
CA ALA A 340 12.78 29.87 -16.41
C ALA A 340 13.43 28.55 -15.96
N PHE A 341 12.90 27.91 -14.90
CA PHE A 341 13.30 26.55 -14.52
C PHE A 341 13.09 25.57 -15.68
N LEU A 342 11.87 25.49 -16.23
CA LEU A 342 11.56 24.55 -17.30
C LEU A 342 12.39 24.80 -18.58
N LYS A 343 12.62 26.06 -18.97
CA LYS A 343 13.51 26.40 -20.10
C LYS A 343 14.95 25.97 -19.85
N TYR A 344 15.41 26.06 -18.61
CA TYR A 344 16.72 25.58 -18.22
C TYR A 344 16.78 24.04 -18.25
N SER A 345 15.77 23.35 -17.70
CA SER A 345 15.63 21.89 -17.79
C SER A 345 15.66 21.38 -19.23
N MET A 346 14.88 22.00 -20.13
CA MET A 346 14.90 21.70 -21.58
C MET A 346 16.31 21.82 -22.17
N LYS A 347 17.03 22.91 -21.87
CA LYS A 347 18.38 23.17 -22.39
C LYS A 347 19.38 22.11 -21.91
N GLU A 348 19.29 21.73 -20.64
CA GLU A 348 20.26 20.86 -19.97
C GLU A 348 20.03 19.36 -20.18
N LEU A 349 18.79 18.96 -20.48
CA LEU A 349 18.43 17.57 -20.77
C LEU A 349 18.46 17.24 -22.27
N LYS A 350 18.33 18.24 -23.16
CA LYS A 350 18.46 18.07 -24.62
C LYS A 350 19.70 17.26 -25.09
N PRO A 351 20.89 17.36 -24.48
CA PRO A 351 22.04 16.53 -24.86
C PRO A 351 21.91 15.03 -24.55
N LEU A 352 20.85 14.60 -23.85
CA LEU A 352 20.62 13.22 -23.41
C LEU A 352 19.45 12.51 -24.15
N ASP A 353 18.84 13.15 -25.16
CA ASP A 353 17.75 12.58 -25.99
C ASP A 353 16.54 12.04 -25.19
N VAL A 354 16.16 12.78 -24.16
CA VAL A 354 14.96 12.54 -23.34
C VAL A 354 13.94 13.66 -23.50
N PHE A 355 12.67 13.30 -23.48
CA PHE A 355 11.56 14.26 -23.40
C PHE A 355 11.47 14.87 -22.00
N VAL A 356 10.89 16.07 -21.90
CA VAL A 356 10.59 16.71 -20.61
C VAL A 356 9.10 16.99 -20.54
N SER A 357 8.49 16.57 -19.44
CA SER A 357 7.09 16.83 -19.11
C SER A 357 6.92 17.52 -17.76
N ALA A 358 5.75 18.11 -17.54
CA ALA A 358 5.45 18.86 -16.32
C ALA A 358 4.02 18.62 -15.84
N ASP A 359 3.89 18.26 -14.57
CA ASP A 359 2.60 18.02 -13.93
C ASP A 359 2.00 19.34 -13.41
N VAL A 360 0.75 19.60 -13.79
CA VAL A 360 0.05 20.85 -13.50
C VAL A 360 -1.34 20.58 -12.93
N PHE A 361 -1.80 21.40 -12.00
CA PHE A 361 -3.21 21.32 -11.59
C PHE A 361 -4.11 21.65 -12.78
N ALA A 362 -5.06 20.78 -13.15
CA ALA A 362 -5.90 20.98 -14.34
C ALA A 362 -6.67 22.32 -14.34
N PHE A 363 -7.06 22.82 -13.15
CA PHE A 363 -7.60 24.17 -12.93
C PHE A 363 -6.78 25.32 -13.54
N THR A 364 -5.48 25.13 -13.78
CA THR A 364 -4.60 26.15 -14.42
C THR A 364 -4.93 26.37 -15.90
N ALA A 365 -5.64 25.43 -16.55
CA ALA A 365 -6.17 25.62 -17.90
C ALA A 365 -7.33 26.64 -17.91
N THR A 366 -8.33 26.43 -17.04
CA THR A 366 -9.50 27.31 -16.83
C THR A 366 -9.11 28.68 -16.23
N ALA A 367 -7.99 28.77 -15.53
CA ALA A 367 -7.58 29.96 -14.81
C ALA A 367 -7.07 31.08 -15.73
N LYS A 368 -7.42 32.34 -15.39
CA LYS A 368 -6.91 33.54 -16.07
C LYS A 368 -5.44 33.89 -15.74
N GLY A 369 -4.73 33.00 -15.07
CA GLY A 369 -3.35 33.18 -14.61
C GLY A 369 -2.89 32.03 -13.71
N ASP A 370 -1.72 32.18 -13.09
CA ASP A 370 -0.94 31.11 -12.44
C ASP A 370 -1.50 30.55 -11.12
N LEU A 371 -2.74 30.91 -10.74
CA LEU A 371 -3.38 30.64 -9.44
C LEU A 371 -2.54 31.07 -8.21
N GLY A 372 -1.53 31.93 -8.38
CA GLY A 372 -0.56 32.28 -7.34
C GLY A 372 0.38 31.13 -6.95
N ILE A 373 0.56 30.13 -7.81
CA ILE A 373 1.49 29.00 -7.62
C ILE A 373 2.58 28.92 -8.71
N GLY A 374 2.65 29.87 -9.64
CA GLY A 374 3.60 29.88 -10.74
C GLY A 374 3.24 29.01 -11.95
N GLN A 375 2.16 28.22 -11.89
CA GLN A 375 1.72 27.38 -13.00
C GLN A 375 0.77 28.14 -13.94
N ASP A 376 1.33 28.98 -14.83
CA ASP A 376 0.57 29.41 -16.02
C ASP A 376 0.65 28.30 -17.10
N PHE A 377 -0.50 27.70 -17.37
CA PHE A 377 -0.64 26.55 -18.27
C PHE A 377 -0.11 26.83 -19.69
N ARG A 378 -0.35 28.03 -20.24
CA ARG A 378 0.07 28.39 -21.60
C ARG A 378 1.58 28.59 -21.68
N ARG A 379 2.18 29.23 -20.67
CA ARG A 379 3.64 29.42 -20.57
C ARG A 379 4.38 28.08 -20.40
N ILE A 380 3.83 27.16 -19.60
CA ILE A 380 4.39 25.79 -19.45
C ILE A 380 4.28 25.03 -20.78
N ALA A 381 3.10 25.01 -21.42
CA ALA A 381 2.88 24.33 -22.70
C ALA A 381 3.72 24.89 -23.87
N GLY A 382 4.17 26.14 -23.78
CA GLY A 382 5.13 26.74 -24.71
C GLY A 382 6.58 26.22 -24.56
N VAL A 383 6.89 25.49 -23.48
CA VAL A 383 8.26 25.11 -23.09
C VAL A 383 8.50 23.61 -23.04
N VAL A 384 7.60 22.82 -22.45
CA VAL A 384 7.77 21.35 -22.29
C VAL A 384 7.37 20.57 -23.54
N ASP A 385 7.73 19.29 -23.62
CA ASP A 385 7.31 18.38 -24.70
C ASP A 385 5.91 17.81 -24.47
N TYR A 386 5.59 17.49 -23.21
CA TYR A 386 4.26 17.07 -22.78
C TYR A 386 3.80 17.87 -21.56
N ILE A 387 2.55 18.32 -21.54
CA ILE A 387 1.93 18.97 -20.38
C ILE A 387 0.89 18.03 -19.77
N CYS A 388 1.00 17.79 -18.46
CA CYS A 388 0.28 16.74 -17.77
C CYS A 388 -0.73 17.33 -16.76
N PRO A 389 -1.92 17.77 -17.19
CA PRO A 389 -2.95 18.24 -16.28
C PRO A 389 -3.47 17.10 -15.39
N MET A 390 -3.53 17.35 -14.08
CA MET A 390 -4.14 16.46 -13.08
C MET A 390 -5.67 16.56 -13.12
N VAL A 391 -6.29 15.77 -13.99
CA VAL A 391 -7.74 15.73 -14.23
C VAL A 391 -8.37 14.67 -13.31
N TYR A 392 -8.45 14.98 -12.02
CA TYR A 392 -9.09 14.13 -11.02
C TYR A 392 -10.46 14.74 -10.62
N PRO A 393 -11.60 14.18 -11.06
CA PRO A 393 -12.92 14.73 -10.74
C PRO A 393 -13.17 14.91 -9.23
N SER A 394 -12.61 14.04 -8.39
CA SER A 394 -12.62 14.16 -6.92
C SER A 394 -12.00 15.44 -6.37
N HIS A 395 -11.05 16.05 -7.10
CA HIS A 395 -10.31 17.24 -6.69
C HIS A 395 -10.95 18.55 -7.21
N TYR A 396 -12.10 18.47 -7.89
CA TYR A 396 -12.87 19.63 -8.32
C TYR A 396 -13.78 20.17 -7.19
N TYR A 397 -13.18 20.82 -6.20
CA TYR A 397 -13.87 21.29 -4.97
C TYR A 397 -14.86 22.46 -5.18
N ASN A 398 -14.85 23.11 -6.33
CA ASN A 398 -15.72 24.26 -6.62
C ASN A 398 -17.10 23.76 -7.08
N SER A 399 -18.03 23.56 -6.14
CA SER A 399 -19.41 23.19 -6.47
C SER A 399 -20.04 24.14 -7.50
N GLY A 400 -20.59 23.59 -8.58
CA GLY A 400 -21.07 24.31 -9.76
C GLY A 400 -20.08 24.41 -10.92
N ILE A 401 -18.82 23.95 -10.78
CA ILE A 401 -17.88 23.91 -11.91
C ILE A 401 -18.35 22.94 -13.00
N TYR A 402 -18.24 23.38 -14.26
CA TYR A 402 -18.85 22.74 -15.44
C TYR A 402 -20.37 22.44 -15.29
N GLY A 403 -21.05 23.08 -14.33
CA GLY A 403 -22.47 22.88 -14.01
C GLY A 403 -22.76 21.84 -12.92
N PHE A 404 -21.76 21.12 -12.41
CA PHE A 404 -21.98 19.99 -11.49
C PHE A 404 -21.82 20.36 -10.02
N ALA A 405 -22.79 19.98 -9.19
CA ALA A 405 -22.78 20.23 -7.75
C ALA A 405 -21.73 19.36 -7.03
N ASP A 406 -21.55 18.11 -7.46
CA ASP A 406 -20.48 17.20 -7.03
C ASP A 406 -19.77 16.61 -8.27
N PRO A 407 -18.70 17.25 -8.76
CA PRO A 407 -17.97 16.85 -9.97
C PRO A 407 -17.48 15.39 -9.97
N GLU A 408 -17.25 14.79 -8.80
CA GLU A 408 -16.73 13.44 -8.70
C GLU A 408 -17.71 12.36 -9.21
N ALA A 409 -19.02 12.65 -9.18
CA ALA A 409 -20.07 11.80 -9.73
C ALA A 409 -20.22 11.92 -11.26
N HIS A 410 -19.46 12.80 -11.91
CA HIS A 410 -19.55 13.10 -13.35
C HIS A 410 -18.19 12.94 -14.06
N PRO A 411 -17.55 11.76 -14.00
CA PRO A 411 -16.18 11.54 -14.48
C PRO A 411 -15.99 11.89 -15.97
N TYR A 412 -16.93 11.50 -16.83
CA TYR A 412 -16.87 11.79 -18.28
C TYR A 412 -16.97 13.30 -18.55
N GLU A 413 -17.99 13.97 -18.00
CA GLU A 413 -18.23 15.39 -18.29
C GLU A 413 -17.15 16.30 -17.69
N VAL A 414 -16.66 15.99 -16.49
CA VAL A 414 -15.61 16.79 -15.82
C VAL A 414 -14.27 16.60 -16.52
N ALA A 415 -13.93 15.37 -16.95
CA ALA A 415 -12.76 15.14 -17.78
C ALA A 415 -12.90 15.85 -19.14
N LYS A 416 -14.03 15.68 -19.84
CA LYS A 416 -14.25 16.26 -21.16
C LYS A 416 -14.12 17.78 -21.18
N ASN A 417 -14.79 18.47 -20.24
CA ASN A 417 -14.71 19.93 -20.16
C ASN A 417 -13.31 20.39 -19.71
N SER A 418 -12.68 19.72 -18.73
CA SER A 418 -11.31 20.02 -18.31
C SER A 418 -10.27 19.87 -19.44
N LEU A 419 -10.50 18.96 -20.38
CA LEU A 419 -9.60 18.73 -21.51
C LEU A 419 -9.87 19.71 -22.66
N LEU A 420 -11.13 20.12 -22.88
CA LEU A 420 -11.45 21.22 -23.80
C LEU A 420 -10.82 22.55 -23.34
N ASP A 421 -10.92 22.88 -22.04
CA ASP A 421 -10.22 24.02 -21.44
C ASP A 421 -8.69 23.95 -21.67
N ALA A 422 -8.10 22.75 -21.53
CA ALA A 422 -6.68 22.54 -21.76
C ALA A 422 -6.29 22.73 -23.24
N ILE A 423 -7.09 22.22 -24.18
CA ILE A 423 -6.90 22.38 -25.63
C ILE A 423 -6.98 23.86 -26.03
N GLU A 424 -7.99 24.60 -25.58
CA GLU A 424 -8.11 26.05 -25.84
C GLU A 424 -6.92 26.81 -25.24
N ARG A 425 -6.57 26.55 -23.98
CA ARG A 425 -5.49 27.27 -23.29
C ARG A 425 -4.11 27.04 -23.94
N SER A 426 -3.87 25.84 -24.47
CA SER A 426 -2.64 25.46 -25.17
C SER A 426 -2.64 25.73 -26.68
N GLU A 427 -3.68 26.36 -27.25
CA GLU A 427 -3.74 26.57 -28.71
C GLU A 427 -2.49 27.28 -29.25
N GLY A 428 -1.84 26.66 -30.24
CA GLY A 428 -0.59 27.15 -30.85
C GLY A 428 0.65 27.03 -29.97
N GLN A 429 0.61 26.28 -28.87
CA GLN A 429 1.79 25.91 -28.08
C GLN A 429 2.42 24.60 -28.59
N ARG A 430 3.56 24.19 -28.01
CA ARG A 430 4.35 23.06 -28.52
C ARG A 430 4.12 21.74 -27.80
N ALA A 431 3.67 21.79 -26.55
CA ALA A 431 3.48 20.61 -25.72
C ALA A 431 2.24 19.83 -26.15
N ILE A 432 2.35 18.49 -26.19
CA ILE A 432 1.19 17.61 -26.34
C ILE A 432 0.52 17.47 -24.96
N ILE A 433 -0.82 17.43 -24.91
CA ILE A 433 -1.55 17.25 -23.65
C ILE A 433 -1.63 15.75 -23.35
N ARG A 434 -1.06 15.33 -22.21
CA ARG A 434 -1.12 13.96 -21.70
C ARG A 434 -1.69 13.97 -20.28
N PRO A 435 -3.02 13.95 -20.08
CA PRO A 435 -3.61 14.13 -18.77
C PRO A 435 -3.32 12.95 -17.84
N TRP A 436 -3.25 13.27 -16.55
CA TRP A 436 -3.47 12.29 -15.50
C TRP A 436 -4.97 12.15 -15.24
N LEU A 437 -5.47 10.92 -15.25
CA LEU A 437 -6.86 10.55 -14.97
C LEU A 437 -6.95 9.80 -13.62
N GLN A 438 -8.13 9.83 -12.99
CA GLN A 438 -8.38 9.24 -11.68
C GLN A 438 -8.77 7.76 -11.79
N ASP A 439 -7.97 6.87 -11.21
CA ASP A 439 -8.32 5.45 -10.97
C ASP A 439 -8.33 5.14 -9.46
N PHE A 440 -8.98 6.00 -8.67
CA PHE A 440 -9.15 5.81 -7.22
C PHE A 440 -10.49 6.40 -6.75
N SER A 441 -10.98 5.95 -5.59
CA SER A 441 -12.22 6.44 -4.96
C SER A 441 -11.89 7.49 -3.88
N LEU A 442 -12.70 8.54 -3.73
CA LEU A 442 -12.57 9.52 -2.63
C LEU A 442 -13.88 9.76 -1.87
N LYS A 443 -14.91 10.25 -2.57
CA LYS A 443 -16.31 10.35 -2.11
C LYS A 443 -17.21 9.33 -2.81
N HIS A 444 -16.92 9.04 -4.08
CA HIS A 444 -17.64 8.03 -4.89
C HIS A 444 -16.75 6.83 -5.13
N ARG A 445 -17.37 5.65 -5.29
CA ARG A 445 -16.66 4.45 -5.73
C ARG A 445 -16.34 4.60 -7.22
N TYR A 446 -15.07 4.55 -7.57
CA TYR A 446 -14.62 4.44 -8.96
C TYR A 446 -14.40 2.95 -9.26
N GLY A 447 -14.95 2.50 -10.39
CA GLY A 447 -14.80 1.19 -10.95
C GLY A 447 -14.64 1.26 -12.48
N PRO A 448 -14.91 0.15 -13.20
CA PRO A 448 -14.58 0.05 -14.62
C PRO A 448 -15.21 1.13 -15.49
N GLU A 449 -16.46 1.50 -15.17
CA GLU A 449 -17.24 2.47 -15.94
C GLU A 449 -16.73 3.90 -15.72
N GLU A 450 -16.38 4.29 -14.49
CA GLU A 450 -15.89 5.64 -14.16
C GLU A 450 -14.49 5.94 -14.72
N VAL A 451 -13.62 4.92 -14.82
CA VAL A 451 -12.30 5.05 -15.45
C VAL A 451 -12.43 5.11 -16.97
N ALA A 452 -13.20 4.19 -17.57
CA ALA A 452 -13.50 4.20 -19.01
C ALA A 452 -14.17 5.51 -19.45
N ALA A 453 -15.03 6.11 -18.61
CA ALA A 453 -15.66 7.40 -18.86
C ALA A 453 -14.64 8.53 -19.10
N GLN A 454 -13.58 8.60 -18.29
CA GLN A 454 -12.53 9.62 -18.41
C GLN A 454 -11.66 9.41 -19.66
N ILE A 455 -11.34 8.15 -19.97
CA ILE A 455 -10.54 7.79 -21.15
C ILE A 455 -11.31 8.09 -22.43
N LYS A 456 -12.59 7.69 -22.49
CA LYS A 456 -13.51 8.03 -23.57
C LYS A 456 -13.66 9.54 -23.75
N ALA A 457 -13.74 10.30 -22.64
CA ALA A 457 -13.78 11.75 -22.68
C ALA A 457 -12.53 12.38 -23.33
N ALA A 458 -11.34 11.83 -23.06
CA ALA A 458 -10.09 12.25 -23.69
C ALA A 458 -10.06 11.92 -25.20
N LEU A 459 -10.40 10.67 -25.56
CA LEU A 459 -10.43 10.21 -26.95
C LEU A 459 -11.42 11.01 -27.81
N GLU A 460 -12.61 11.33 -27.28
CA GLU A 460 -13.61 12.14 -27.98
C GLU A 460 -13.22 13.62 -28.21
N VAL A 461 -12.23 14.15 -27.47
CA VAL A 461 -11.66 15.49 -27.71
C VAL A 461 -10.34 15.45 -28.49
N GLY A 462 -9.93 14.28 -28.98
CA GLY A 462 -8.74 14.10 -29.79
C GLY A 462 -7.43 13.92 -28.99
N ILE A 463 -7.51 13.63 -27.70
CA ILE A 463 -6.36 13.30 -26.86
C ILE A 463 -6.26 11.78 -26.76
N ASP A 464 -5.24 11.19 -27.36
CA ASP A 464 -5.05 9.74 -27.47
C ASP A 464 -3.81 9.20 -26.73
N GLU A 465 -3.35 9.93 -25.71
CA GLU A 465 -2.42 9.48 -24.68
C GLU A 465 -2.84 9.99 -23.30
N TRP A 466 -2.59 9.21 -22.25
CA TRP A 466 -3.03 9.48 -20.87
C TRP A 466 -2.25 8.66 -19.84
N LEU A 467 -2.29 9.09 -18.58
CA LEU A 467 -1.65 8.43 -17.45
C LEU A 467 -2.71 8.17 -16.35
N LEU A 468 -2.69 7.01 -15.70
CA LEU A 468 -3.59 6.70 -14.58
C LEU A 468 -2.89 6.95 -13.25
N TRP A 469 -3.53 7.76 -12.41
CA TRP A 469 -3.12 7.96 -11.03
C TRP A 469 -3.98 7.10 -10.10
N ASN A 470 -3.34 6.14 -9.43
CA ASN A 470 -3.82 5.55 -8.18
C ASN A 470 -2.68 5.60 -7.14
N PRO A 471 -2.85 6.28 -5.99
CA PRO A 471 -1.78 6.48 -5.02
C PRO A 471 -1.38 5.22 -4.23
N ALA A 472 -2.21 4.17 -4.23
CA ALA A 472 -1.89 2.86 -3.67
C ALA A 472 -1.27 1.88 -4.70
N ASN A 473 -1.16 2.31 -5.95
CA ASN A 473 -0.74 1.52 -7.11
C ASN A 473 -1.51 0.18 -7.22
N VAL A 474 -2.84 0.29 -7.13
CA VAL A 474 -3.82 -0.78 -7.41
C VAL A 474 -4.78 -0.23 -8.45
N TYR A 475 -4.80 -0.79 -9.66
CA TYR A 475 -5.57 -0.27 -10.79
C TYR A 475 -6.81 -1.11 -11.08
N THR A 476 -7.85 -0.49 -11.63
CA THR A 476 -9.15 -1.15 -11.82
C THR A 476 -9.10 -2.15 -12.97
N ALA A 477 -9.34 -3.43 -12.66
CA ALA A 477 -9.46 -4.48 -13.66
C ALA A 477 -10.81 -4.42 -14.41
N GLY A 478 -10.79 -4.74 -15.71
CA GLY A 478 -12.00 -4.82 -16.55
C GLY A 478 -12.50 -3.48 -17.12
N VAL A 479 -11.71 -2.41 -17.01
CA VAL A 479 -11.92 -1.13 -17.70
C VAL A 479 -11.83 -1.32 -19.21
N ASP A 480 -12.72 -0.70 -19.98
CA ASP A 480 -12.52 -0.48 -21.42
C ASP A 480 -11.59 0.72 -21.61
N TYR A 481 -10.33 0.44 -21.97
CA TYR A 481 -9.30 1.45 -22.21
C TYR A 481 -9.35 2.04 -23.62
N GLY A 482 -10.21 1.53 -24.52
CA GLY A 482 -10.19 1.91 -25.95
C GLY A 482 -8.92 1.49 -26.70
N LEU A 483 -8.18 0.51 -26.15
CA LEU A 483 -6.91 -0.01 -26.69
C LEU A 483 -7.07 -1.46 -27.15
N GLU A 484 -6.39 -1.82 -28.24
CA GLU A 484 -6.20 -3.21 -28.63
C GLU A 484 -5.16 -3.87 -27.69
N PRO A 485 -5.43 -5.04 -27.09
CA PRO A 485 -4.46 -5.74 -26.26
C PRO A 485 -3.12 -5.98 -26.97
N GLY A 486 -2.02 -5.93 -26.21
CA GLY A 486 -0.68 -6.08 -26.76
C GLY A 486 -0.52 -7.45 -27.44
N ARG A 487 -0.22 -7.46 -28.75
CA ARG A 487 0.03 -8.73 -29.47
C ARG A 487 1.22 -9.46 -28.86
N ASP A 488 1.05 -10.77 -28.70
CA ASP A 488 2.05 -11.75 -28.25
C ASP A 488 3.49 -11.37 -28.64
N MET A 489 4.26 -10.95 -27.63
CA MET A 489 5.65 -10.50 -27.73
C MET A 489 6.67 -11.66 -27.62
N GLY A 490 6.30 -12.90 -27.97
CA GLY A 490 7.31 -13.95 -28.15
C GLY A 490 6.93 -15.40 -27.94
N SER A 491 5.68 -15.81 -28.15
CA SER A 491 5.21 -17.20 -28.30
C SER A 491 5.46 -18.15 -27.11
N GLY A 492 4.38 -18.50 -26.39
CA GLY A 492 4.43 -19.44 -25.25
C GLY A 492 3.26 -20.44 -25.11
N GLU A 493 2.28 -20.40 -26.03
CA GLU A 493 1.03 -21.20 -26.07
C GLU A 493 0.04 -21.09 -24.87
N GLY A 494 -1.26 -20.93 -25.18
CA GLY A 494 -2.36 -21.28 -24.28
C GLY A 494 -2.74 -20.25 -23.19
N MET A 495 -3.48 -19.21 -23.56
CA MET A 495 -4.03 -18.25 -22.59
C MET A 495 -5.40 -18.69 -22.05
N GLU A 496 -5.40 -19.47 -20.96
CA GLU A 496 -6.57 -19.60 -20.08
C GLU A 496 -6.51 -18.55 -18.96
N THR A 497 -7.63 -18.27 -18.30
CA THR A 497 -7.76 -17.13 -17.37
C THR A 497 -7.13 -17.40 -16.00
N GLY A 498 -5.88 -17.00 -15.80
CA GLY A 498 -5.13 -17.14 -14.54
C GLY A 498 -4.44 -15.86 -14.05
N ARG A 499 -4.09 -15.81 -12.76
CA ARG A 499 -3.36 -14.71 -12.10
C ARG A 499 -1.86 -14.78 -12.45
N PRO A 500 -1.17 -13.66 -12.69
CA PRO A 500 0.28 -13.66 -12.87
C PRO A 500 1.02 -13.78 -11.52
N LYS A 501 2.24 -14.32 -11.59
CA LYS A 501 2.97 -14.88 -10.45
C LYS A 501 3.84 -13.85 -9.73
N SER A 502 4.12 -14.05 -8.44
CA SER A 502 5.05 -13.20 -7.69
C SER A 502 6.51 -13.34 -8.21
N GLY A 503 7.23 -12.22 -8.25
CA GLY A 503 8.58 -12.12 -8.83
C GLY A 503 9.64 -12.93 -8.07
N ARG A 504 9.89 -14.16 -8.54
CA ARG A 504 10.93 -15.09 -8.07
C ARG A 504 12.32 -14.42 -8.08
N PRO A 505 13.19 -14.65 -7.09
CA PRO A 505 14.60 -14.27 -7.19
C PRO A 505 15.29 -14.86 -8.43
N PRO A 506 16.31 -14.19 -9.00
CA PRO A 506 16.97 -14.62 -10.22
C PRO A 506 17.62 -16.00 -10.05
N SER A 507 17.49 -16.84 -11.08
CA SER A 507 18.11 -18.17 -11.07
C SER A 507 19.63 -18.05 -11.02
N PRO A 508 20.32 -18.68 -10.04
CA PRO A 508 21.77 -18.74 -10.03
C PRO A 508 22.31 -19.39 -11.32
N GLY A 509 23.32 -18.78 -11.93
CA GLY A 509 23.86 -19.23 -13.22
C GLY A 509 24.32 -20.69 -13.20
N SER A 510 24.05 -21.41 -14.29
CA SER A 510 24.28 -22.86 -14.41
C SER A 510 25.77 -23.26 -14.39
N SER A 511 26.30 -23.52 -13.19
CA SER A 511 27.74 -23.80 -12.98
C SER A 511 28.05 -25.07 -12.15
N LYS A 512 27.65 -26.22 -12.70
CA LYS A 512 28.30 -27.55 -12.60
C LYS A 512 28.37 -28.28 -11.24
N THR A 513 28.31 -29.61 -11.36
CA THR A 513 28.52 -30.67 -10.35
C THR A 513 27.52 -30.70 -9.18
N ASP A 514 26.72 -31.76 -9.18
CA ASP A 514 25.57 -32.01 -8.29
C ASP A 514 25.86 -33.21 -7.39
N THR A 515 25.89 -33.00 -6.07
CA THR A 515 26.11 -34.05 -5.06
C THR A 515 25.37 -33.78 -3.73
N GLY A 516 24.25 -33.03 -3.74
CA GLY A 516 23.63 -32.60 -2.48
C GLY A 516 22.18 -32.13 -2.49
N PHE A 517 21.57 -31.90 -3.66
CA PHE A 517 20.15 -31.54 -3.73
C PHE A 517 19.26 -32.81 -3.78
N MET A 518 18.04 -32.71 -3.26
CA MET A 518 17.04 -33.77 -3.46
C MET A 518 16.70 -33.88 -4.95
N LYS A 519 16.41 -35.11 -5.42
CA LYS A 519 15.95 -35.34 -6.80
C LYS A 519 14.64 -34.56 -7.03
N PRO A 520 14.52 -33.76 -8.11
CA PRO A 520 13.26 -33.09 -8.42
C PRO A 520 12.11 -34.06 -8.69
N ASN A 521 10.92 -33.66 -8.25
CA ASN A 521 9.69 -34.42 -8.26
C ASN A 521 8.49 -33.49 -8.03
N GLU A 522 7.91 -32.94 -9.09
CA GLU A 522 6.88 -31.90 -9.04
C GLU A 522 5.45 -32.48 -9.05
N LEU A 523 5.34 -33.82 -8.91
CA LEU A 523 4.11 -34.53 -8.52
C LEU A 523 4.14 -35.04 -7.07
N GLY A 524 5.21 -34.78 -6.31
CA GLY A 524 5.23 -35.03 -4.89
C GLY A 524 4.19 -34.19 -4.14
N LYS A 525 3.82 -34.60 -2.93
CA LYS A 525 2.88 -33.89 -2.06
C LYS A 525 3.49 -32.60 -1.51
N VAL A 526 2.64 -31.61 -1.26
CA VAL A 526 2.96 -30.29 -0.73
C VAL A 526 2.33 -30.14 0.65
N MET A 527 3.08 -29.61 1.63
CA MET A 527 2.48 -29.26 2.92
C MET A 527 1.71 -27.95 2.79
N ILE A 528 0.41 -27.99 3.03
CA ILE A 528 -0.42 -26.82 3.28
C ILE A 528 -0.65 -26.79 4.79
N LEU A 529 -0.02 -25.84 5.48
CA LEU A 529 -0.02 -25.76 6.94
C LEU A 529 -1.23 -24.96 7.42
N GLU A 530 -1.88 -25.48 8.46
CA GLU A 530 -3.05 -24.91 9.10
C GLU A 530 -2.71 -24.46 10.52
N TYR A 531 -2.70 -23.15 10.71
CA TYR A 531 -2.64 -22.49 12.02
C TYR A 531 -4.02 -21.91 12.36
N HIS A 532 -4.35 -21.81 13.66
CA HIS A 532 -5.55 -21.10 14.13
C HIS A 532 -5.08 -19.89 14.94
N ASP A 533 -4.68 -20.06 16.21
CA ASP A 533 -4.12 -18.95 17.01
C ASP A 533 -2.58 -18.98 17.12
N ILE A 534 -1.98 -17.79 17.14
CA ILE A 534 -0.55 -17.56 17.46
C ILE A 534 -0.48 -16.76 18.76
N ALA A 535 -0.37 -17.47 19.88
CA ALA A 535 -0.61 -16.95 21.22
C ALA A 535 0.69 -16.65 22.00
N HIS A 536 0.51 -16.12 23.21
CA HIS A 536 1.58 -15.97 24.22
C HIS A 536 1.70 -17.20 25.15
N ASP A 537 0.67 -18.04 25.20
CA ASP A 537 0.56 -19.23 26.04
C ASP A 537 1.19 -20.48 25.38
N GLU A 538 1.39 -21.53 26.20
CA GLU A 538 1.77 -22.91 25.82
C GLU A 538 1.04 -23.48 24.57
N GLU A 539 1.70 -24.41 23.86
CA GLU A 539 1.09 -25.08 22.70
C GLU A 539 -0.13 -25.92 23.10
N LYS A 540 -1.25 -25.62 22.45
CA LYS A 540 -2.54 -26.30 22.56
C LYS A 540 -2.98 -26.64 21.13
N ARG A 541 -3.94 -27.56 20.97
CA ARG A 541 -4.37 -28.06 19.65
C ARG A 541 -4.64 -26.96 18.59
N TRP A 542 -5.20 -25.83 19.01
CA TRP A 542 -5.56 -24.71 18.13
C TRP A 542 -4.74 -23.43 18.39
N SER A 543 -3.64 -23.49 19.14
CA SER A 543 -2.88 -22.32 19.58
C SER A 543 -1.39 -22.67 19.72
N LYS A 544 -0.52 -21.98 18.98
CA LYS A 544 0.94 -22.15 19.08
C LYS A 544 1.61 -20.88 19.62
N PRO A 545 2.60 -20.96 20.53
CA PRO A 545 3.43 -19.82 20.92
C PRO A 545 4.09 -19.14 19.72
N ALA A 546 4.19 -17.81 19.74
CA ALA A 546 4.87 -17.06 18.68
C ALA A 546 6.33 -17.49 18.44
N ASP A 547 7.07 -17.90 19.48
CA ASP A 547 8.43 -18.42 19.34
C ASP A 547 8.48 -19.85 18.77
N MET A 548 7.44 -20.65 18.99
CA MET A 548 7.28 -21.97 18.38
C MET A 548 6.88 -21.87 16.90
N PHE A 549 6.01 -20.92 16.55
CA PHE A 549 5.73 -20.62 15.14
C PHE A 549 6.99 -20.10 14.42
N ARG A 550 7.79 -19.23 15.06
CA ARG A 550 9.11 -18.83 14.54
C ARG A 550 10.03 -20.04 14.31
N LYS A 551 10.06 -21.02 15.23
CA LYS A 551 10.84 -22.27 15.07
C LYS A 551 10.33 -23.16 13.95
N ASP A 552 9.01 -23.20 13.69
CA ASP A 552 8.47 -23.89 12.51
C ASP A 552 9.05 -23.30 11.22
N LEU A 553 9.04 -21.97 11.07
CA LEU A 553 9.60 -21.28 9.90
C LEU A 553 11.10 -21.54 9.74
N GLU A 554 11.87 -21.46 10.84
CA GLU A 554 13.30 -21.79 10.86
C GLU A 554 13.57 -23.23 10.43
N ARG A 555 12.77 -24.19 10.92
CA ARG A 555 12.90 -25.62 10.57
C ARG A 555 12.51 -25.90 9.12
N LEU A 556 11.42 -25.31 8.64
CA LEU A 556 10.99 -25.39 7.24
C LEU A 556 12.07 -24.85 6.30
N TYR A 557 12.58 -23.65 6.57
CA TYR A 557 13.65 -23.02 5.78
C TYR A 557 14.92 -23.87 5.75
N ALA A 558 15.34 -24.41 6.91
CA ALA A 558 16.51 -25.28 7.05
C ALA A 558 16.36 -26.65 6.37
N GLU A 559 15.15 -27.20 6.31
CA GLU A 559 14.83 -28.41 5.53
C GLU A 559 14.55 -28.13 4.04
N GLY A 560 14.82 -26.92 3.55
CA GLY A 560 14.68 -26.57 2.14
C GLY A 560 13.23 -26.37 1.67
N TYR A 561 12.31 -26.04 2.58
CA TYR A 561 10.99 -25.52 2.21
C TYR A 561 11.02 -24.02 1.99
N ARG A 562 10.12 -23.53 1.13
CA ARG A 562 9.94 -22.12 0.76
C ARG A 562 8.45 -21.83 0.67
N ALA A 563 8.02 -20.71 1.24
CA ALA A 563 6.64 -20.27 1.22
C ALA A 563 6.20 -19.94 -0.21
N VAL A 564 5.00 -20.39 -0.59
CA VAL A 564 4.35 -20.06 -1.87
C VAL A 564 2.89 -19.72 -1.61
N SER A 565 2.29 -18.88 -2.47
CA SER A 565 0.88 -18.54 -2.36
C SER A 565 0.00 -19.79 -2.58
N LEU A 566 -1.21 -19.78 -2.00
CA LEU A 566 -2.16 -20.85 -2.23
C LEU A 566 -2.65 -20.86 -3.69
N GLU A 567 -2.80 -19.69 -4.29
CA GLU A 567 -3.17 -19.56 -5.70
C GLU A 567 -2.08 -20.14 -6.62
N ASP A 568 -0.78 -19.92 -6.33
CA ASP A 568 0.31 -20.56 -7.09
C ASP A 568 0.31 -22.09 -6.94
N PHE A 569 -0.08 -22.61 -5.78
CA PHE A 569 -0.29 -24.06 -5.62
C PHE A 569 -1.49 -24.55 -6.46
N LEU A 570 -2.61 -23.80 -6.48
CA LEU A 570 -3.85 -24.16 -7.19
C LEU A 570 -3.71 -24.06 -8.72
N ASP A 571 -2.96 -23.08 -9.23
CA ASP A 571 -2.67 -22.88 -10.65
C ASP A 571 -1.59 -23.83 -11.19
N GLY A 572 -1.05 -24.73 -10.36
CA GLY A 572 0.08 -25.60 -10.74
C GLY A 572 1.35 -24.80 -11.05
N SER A 573 1.45 -23.61 -10.45
CA SER A 573 2.25 -22.47 -10.90
C SER A 573 3.61 -22.36 -10.18
N ILE A 574 3.76 -23.04 -9.03
CA ILE A 574 4.92 -23.10 -8.13
C ILE A 574 6.26 -22.88 -8.85
N ASN A 575 6.96 -21.81 -8.48
CA ASN A 575 8.15 -21.33 -9.16
C ASN A 575 9.36 -21.27 -8.21
N LEU A 576 9.86 -22.43 -7.74
CA LEU A 576 10.94 -22.49 -6.73
C LEU A 576 12.27 -22.97 -7.32
N PRO A 577 13.45 -22.50 -6.85
CA PRO A 577 14.72 -22.96 -7.41
C PRO A 577 14.94 -24.47 -7.21
N ARG A 578 15.78 -25.07 -8.05
CA ARG A 578 16.05 -26.51 -8.07
C ARG A 578 16.40 -27.06 -6.69
N GLY A 579 15.70 -28.11 -6.27
CA GLY A 579 15.95 -28.81 -5.01
C GLY A 579 15.20 -28.27 -3.79
N TYR A 580 14.49 -27.14 -3.91
CA TYR A 580 13.60 -26.63 -2.86
C TYR A 580 12.17 -27.20 -2.99
N SER A 581 11.43 -27.14 -1.88
CA SER A 581 10.04 -27.59 -1.79
C SER A 581 9.09 -26.45 -1.44
N PRO A 582 7.86 -26.43 -1.98
CA PRO A 582 6.82 -25.51 -1.54
C PRO A 582 6.28 -25.91 -0.17
N VAL A 583 5.93 -24.89 0.61
CA VAL A 583 5.00 -24.96 1.73
C VAL A 583 4.00 -23.82 1.56
N VAL A 584 2.71 -24.09 1.76
CA VAL A 584 1.67 -23.05 1.80
C VAL A 584 1.31 -22.83 3.27
N ILE A 585 1.16 -21.57 3.69
CA ILE A 585 0.81 -21.21 5.08
C ILE A 585 -0.61 -20.67 5.10
N THR A 586 -1.47 -21.20 5.96
CA THR A 586 -2.86 -20.75 6.12
C THR A 586 -3.22 -20.51 7.59
N PHE A 587 -4.03 -19.47 7.83
CA PHE A 587 -4.50 -19.08 9.16
C PHE A 587 -6.03 -19.00 9.18
N ASP A 588 -6.68 -19.68 10.13
CA ASP A 588 -8.14 -19.75 10.28
C ASP A 588 -8.65 -18.88 11.45
N ASP A 589 -9.97 -18.72 11.62
CA ASP A 589 -10.63 -17.89 12.64
C ASP A 589 -10.33 -16.37 12.65
N SER A 590 -9.27 -15.88 12.01
CA SER A 590 -8.76 -14.49 12.14
C SER A 590 -8.57 -14.03 13.59
N THR A 591 -7.71 -14.71 14.36
CA THR A 591 -7.50 -14.41 15.79
C THR A 591 -6.65 -13.14 16.02
N PRO A 592 -6.68 -12.53 17.22
CA PRO A 592 -5.75 -11.46 17.61
C PRO A 592 -4.27 -11.89 17.59
N GLY A 593 -3.99 -13.19 17.68
CA GLY A 593 -2.67 -13.77 17.52
C GLY A 593 -2.09 -13.57 16.12
N GLN A 594 -2.93 -13.51 15.08
CA GLN A 594 -2.48 -13.42 13.71
C GLN A 594 -2.01 -12.01 13.32
N LEU A 595 -2.83 -11.00 13.61
CA LEU A 595 -2.52 -9.61 13.31
C LEU A 595 -3.10 -8.67 14.36
N ARG A 596 -2.22 -8.05 15.13
CA ARG A 596 -2.53 -6.90 15.99
C ARG A 596 -1.47 -5.82 15.80
N PHE A 597 -1.90 -4.57 15.84
CA PHE A 597 -1.01 -3.44 15.95
C PHE A 597 -0.86 -3.15 17.46
N PRO A 598 0.36 -2.94 17.98
CA PRO A 598 0.55 -2.60 19.38
C PRO A 598 -0.03 -1.20 19.65
N ASP A 599 -0.58 -1.00 20.84
CA ASP A 599 -1.09 0.31 21.24
C ASP A 599 0.07 1.32 21.37
N ARG A 600 -0.21 2.58 21.06
CA ARG A 600 0.82 3.61 20.78
C ARG A 600 1.68 4.03 21.98
N SER A 601 1.50 3.38 23.13
CA SER A 601 2.30 3.51 24.36
C SER A 601 3.47 2.52 24.44
N GLU A 602 3.48 1.44 23.64
CA GLU A 602 4.52 0.41 23.72
C GLU A 602 5.67 0.68 22.75
N SER A 603 6.56 1.59 23.15
CA SER A 603 7.87 1.78 22.49
C SER A 603 9.01 1.85 23.51
N GLU A 604 9.69 0.73 23.69
CA GLU A 604 11.07 0.63 24.19
C GLU A 604 11.39 1.29 25.54
N ASP A 605 10.72 0.83 26.62
CA ASP A 605 11.34 0.72 27.94
C ASP A 605 10.87 -0.58 28.62
N GLY A 606 11.76 -1.24 29.36
CA GLY A 606 11.67 -2.68 29.63
C GLY A 606 11.27 -3.11 31.05
N ASP A 607 9.99 -3.00 31.42
CA ASP A 607 9.37 -3.95 32.35
C ASP A 607 7.93 -4.35 31.95
N GLY A 608 7.54 -5.57 32.31
CA GLY A 608 6.33 -6.21 31.79
C GLY A 608 5.11 -6.01 32.68
N ASN A 609 4.30 -4.98 32.42
CA ASN A 609 3.02 -4.80 33.10
C ASN A 609 1.98 -4.05 32.22
N MET A 610 0.91 -4.73 31.81
CA MET A 610 -0.07 -4.18 30.86
C MET A 610 -1.01 -3.15 31.49
N GLY A 611 -1.01 -1.93 30.95
CA GLY A 611 -1.95 -0.85 31.28
C GLY A 611 -3.24 -0.88 30.44
N ASN A 612 -4.33 -0.29 30.94
CA ASN A 612 -5.67 -0.46 30.35
C ASN A 612 -5.92 0.44 29.12
N ALA A 613 -6.37 -0.16 28.01
CA ALA A 613 -6.48 0.49 26.70
C ALA A 613 -7.79 1.30 26.54
N SER A 614 -7.76 2.62 26.79
CA SER A 614 -8.97 3.46 26.67
C SER A 614 -8.78 4.97 26.39
N GLU A 615 -7.68 5.46 25.77
CA GLU A 615 -7.57 6.92 25.52
C GLU A 615 -6.70 7.40 24.33
N TYR A 616 -6.85 6.83 23.11
CA TYR A 616 -6.21 7.39 21.89
C TYR A 616 -7.17 7.56 20.68
N PRO A 617 -7.00 8.61 19.85
CA PRO A 617 -7.95 8.99 18.80
C PRO A 617 -7.68 8.31 17.44
N VAL A 618 -8.78 8.08 16.71
CA VAL A 618 -8.78 7.58 15.32
C VAL A 618 -8.31 8.65 14.33
N GLY A 619 -7.54 8.28 13.30
CA GLY A 619 -7.37 9.09 12.09
C GLY A 619 -6.02 9.79 11.86
N GLY A 620 -4.93 9.35 12.52
CA GLY A 620 -3.58 9.90 12.29
C GLY A 620 -2.66 8.94 11.51
N THR A 621 -2.25 9.29 10.30
CA THR A 621 -1.25 8.53 9.52
C THR A 621 0.15 8.62 10.16
N MET A 622 0.78 7.46 10.37
CA MET A 622 2.18 7.37 10.80
C MET A 622 3.12 7.54 9.59
N PRO A 623 4.30 8.19 9.73
CA PRO A 623 5.28 8.34 8.65
C PRO A 623 5.77 7.00 8.05
N ASN A 624 5.68 5.91 8.82
CA ASN A 624 6.14 4.57 8.46
C ASN A 624 4.99 3.53 8.43
N GLY A 625 3.73 3.97 8.39
CA GLY A 625 2.56 3.07 8.50
C GLY A 625 2.36 2.46 9.92
N PRO A 626 1.33 1.61 10.09
CA PRO A 626 1.13 0.82 11.30
C PRO A 626 2.02 -0.44 11.27
N LYS A 627 2.89 -0.62 12.28
CA LYS A 627 3.72 -1.82 12.41
C LYS A 627 2.96 -2.90 13.20
N PRO A 628 2.97 -4.18 12.80
CA PRO A 628 2.38 -5.27 13.57
C PRO A 628 3.21 -5.60 14.81
N ASP A 629 2.57 -6.20 15.80
CA ASP A 629 3.21 -6.74 17.00
C ASP A 629 4.18 -7.87 16.61
N PRO A 630 5.44 -7.86 17.08
CA PRO A 630 6.46 -8.86 16.72
C PRO A 630 6.15 -10.29 17.21
N HIS A 631 5.20 -10.45 18.12
CA HIS A 631 4.66 -11.72 18.60
C HIS A 631 3.27 -12.03 18.00
N SER A 632 2.92 -11.38 16.88
CA SER A 632 1.79 -11.79 16.03
C SER A 632 2.28 -12.60 14.82
N ALA A 633 1.43 -13.41 14.20
CA ALA A 633 1.82 -14.22 13.04
C ALA A 633 2.45 -13.36 11.92
N VAL A 634 1.80 -12.23 11.58
CA VAL A 634 2.32 -11.30 10.57
C VAL A 634 3.65 -10.68 11.00
N GLY A 635 3.80 -10.25 12.25
CA GLY A 635 5.06 -9.68 12.75
C GLY A 635 6.22 -10.68 12.77
N VAL A 636 5.95 -11.94 13.12
CA VAL A 636 6.93 -13.04 13.03
C VAL A 636 7.29 -13.32 11.57
N MET A 637 6.32 -13.32 10.65
CA MET A 637 6.56 -13.56 9.22
C MET A 637 7.33 -12.41 8.55
N GLU A 638 6.99 -11.13 8.82
CA GLU A 638 7.77 -9.99 8.32
C GLU A 638 9.22 -10.03 8.82
N ALA A 639 9.43 -10.33 10.10
CA ALA A 639 10.77 -10.48 10.67
C ALA A 639 11.53 -11.65 10.02
N PHE A 640 10.86 -12.79 9.82
CA PHE A 640 11.44 -13.96 9.17
C PHE A 640 11.82 -13.67 7.71
N ALA A 641 10.91 -13.11 6.90
CA ALA A 641 11.18 -12.79 5.50
C ALA A 641 12.23 -11.67 5.33
N LYS A 642 12.41 -10.79 6.31
CA LYS A 642 13.49 -9.80 6.33
C LYS A 642 14.87 -10.43 6.53
N GLU A 643 14.95 -11.50 7.32
CA GLU A 643 16.18 -12.25 7.61
C GLU A 643 16.46 -13.33 6.55
N HIS A 644 15.40 -13.91 5.99
CA HIS A 644 15.38 -14.97 4.99
C HIS A 644 14.57 -14.53 3.76
N PRO A 645 15.06 -13.55 2.98
CA PRO A 645 14.31 -12.96 1.85
C PRO A 645 14.07 -13.92 0.68
N ASP A 646 14.78 -15.06 0.65
CA ASP A 646 14.53 -16.15 -0.29
C ASP A 646 13.47 -17.14 0.21
N PHE A 647 12.97 -17.05 1.44
CA PHE A 647 11.90 -17.90 1.97
C PHE A 647 10.53 -17.62 1.35
N GLY A 648 10.23 -16.35 1.07
CA GLY A 648 8.90 -15.87 0.68
C GLY A 648 8.10 -15.28 1.85
N LEU A 649 7.21 -14.33 1.57
CA LEU A 649 6.27 -13.72 2.51
C LEU A 649 4.84 -14.04 2.04
N GLU A 650 4.50 -15.33 2.02
CA GLU A 650 3.30 -15.85 1.39
C GLU A 650 2.43 -16.60 2.43
N ALA A 651 1.14 -16.24 2.51
CA ALA A 651 0.13 -16.90 3.35
C ALA A 651 -1.30 -16.51 2.94
N THR A 652 -2.27 -17.32 3.35
CA THR A 652 -3.71 -17.03 3.21
C THR A 652 -4.39 -16.90 4.58
N PHE A 653 -5.12 -15.81 4.80
CA PHE A 653 -5.87 -15.55 6.04
C PHE A 653 -7.38 -15.74 5.82
N TYR A 654 -7.97 -16.71 6.51
CA TYR A 654 -9.39 -17.05 6.47
C TYR A 654 -10.14 -16.30 7.58
N VAL A 655 -10.95 -15.31 7.19
CA VAL A 655 -11.42 -14.26 8.12
C VAL A 655 -12.91 -14.36 8.48
N LEU A 656 -13.21 -14.03 9.74
CA LEU A 656 -14.55 -14.04 10.34
C LEU A 656 -15.03 -12.61 10.66
N PHE A 657 -16.35 -12.42 10.73
CA PHE A 657 -17.01 -11.15 11.01
C PHE A 657 -17.99 -11.26 12.21
N PRO A 658 -18.37 -10.14 12.85
CA PRO A 658 -18.00 -8.74 12.57
C PRO A 658 -16.62 -8.31 13.12
N ASN A 659 -15.89 -9.19 13.82
CA ASN A 659 -14.70 -8.83 14.60
C ASN A 659 -13.41 -9.54 14.12
N PRO A 660 -12.98 -9.43 12.85
CA PRO A 660 -11.74 -10.05 12.39
C PRO A 660 -10.55 -9.49 13.19
N PHE A 661 -9.67 -10.39 13.62
CA PHE A 661 -8.52 -10.08 14.48
C PHE A 661 -8.89 -9.43 15.82
N GLY A 662 -10.11 -9.69 16.31
CA GLY A 662 -10.64 -9.33 17.62
C GLY A 662 -10.92 -7.85 17.88
N ASP A 663 -10.70 -6.95 16.92
CA ASP A 663 -11.04 -5.53 17.05
C ASP A 663 -11.76 -4.99 15.80
N PRO A 664 -13.08 -4.73 15.86
CA PRO A 664 -13.83 -4.16 14.75
C PRO A 664 -13.44 -2.70 14.42
N LYS A 665 -12.71 -1.99 15.28
CA LYS A 665 -12.24 -0.62 14.99
C LYS A 665 -11.07 -0.60 14.02
N THR A 666 -10.12 -1.54 14.17
CA THR A 666 -8.96 -1.69 13.28
C THR A 666 -9.12 -2.76 12.21
N ALA A 667 -10.19 -3.58 12.25
CA ALA A 667 -10.55 -4.59 11.26
C ALA A 667 -10.28 -4.16 9.80
N GLN A 668 -10.79 -2.99 9.38
CA GLN A 668 -10.58 -2.46 8.02
C GLN A 668 -9.10 -2.24 7.70
N ALA A 669 -8.37 -1.57 8.60
CA ALA A 669 -6.94 -1.30 8.43
C ALA A 669 -6.10 -2.57 8.45
N LYS A 670 -6.47 -3.57 9.27
CA LYS A 670 -5.82 -4.89 9.32
C LYS A 670 -6.02 -5.68 8.03
N LEU A 671 -7.25 -5.79 7.54
CA LEU A 671 -7.57 -6.47 6.28
C LEU A 671 -6.88 -5.80 5.09
N LYS A 672 -6.88 -4.45 5.03
CA LYS A 672 -6.13 -3.73 4.00
C LYS A 672 -4.62 -3.93 4.12
N TYR A 673 -4.06 -3.93 5.33
CA TYR A 673 -2.62 -4.14 5.55
C TYR A 673 -2.15 -5.54 5.09
N LEU A 674 -2.97 -6.59 5.27
CA LEU A 674 -2.69 -7.92 4.69
C LEU A 674 -2.59 -7.88 3.16
N VAL A 675 -3.57 -7.24 2.49
CA VAL A 675 -3.57 -7.09 1.02
C VAL A 675 -2.42 -6.21 0.54
N ASP A 676 -2.05 -5.17 1.27
CA ASP A 676 -0.94 -4.28 0.92
C ASP A 676 0.43 -4.98 1.03
N LEU A 677 0.59 -5.91 1.98
CA LEU A 677 1.74 -6.82 2.06
C LEU A 677 1.77 -7.91 0.97
N GLY A 678 0.63 -8.18 0.33
CA GLY A 678 0.47 -9.20 -0.72
C GLY A 678 -0.11 -10.53 -0.25
N PHE A 679 -0.52 -10.65 1.02
CA PHE A 679 -1.19 -11.86 1.52
C PHE A 679 -2.58 -12.05 0.90
N ASP A 680 -2.95 -13.30 0.64
CA ASP A 680 -4.29 -13.65 0.19
C ASP A 680 -5.27 -13.61 1.38
N ILE A 681 -6.49 -13.12 1.15
CA ILE A 681 -7.62 -13.25 2.08
C ILE A 681 -8.60 -14.29 1.54
N GLY A 682 -9.01 -15.22 2.40
CA GLY A 682 -9.99 -16.26 2.11
C GLY A 682 -11.29 -16.07 2.89
N ASN A 683 -12.36 -16.66 2.36
CA ASN A 683 -13.67 -16.70 3.01
C ASN A 683 -13.65 -17.78 4.11
N HIS A 684 -14.23 -17.50 5.28
CA HIS A 684 -14.36 -18.49 6.36
C HIS A 684 -15.78 -18.57 6.91
N THR A 685 -16.79 -18.24 6.09
CA THR A 685 -18.16 -17.87 6.52
C THR A 685 -18.21 -16.56 7.29
N PHE A 686 -19.38 -15.94 7.41
CA PHE A 686 -19.51 -14.65 8.07
C PHE A 686 -19.35 -14.78 9.58
N ASN A 687 -19.91 -15.83 10.20
CA ASN A 687 -19.91 -16.03 11.65
C ASN A 687 -19.57 -17.47 12.10
N HIS A 688 -18.72 -18.18 11.35
CA HIS A 688 -18.31 -19.57 11.59
C HIS A 688 -19.49 -20.56 11.46
N LEU A 689 -20.27 -20.40 10.38
CA LEU A 689 -21.46 -21.19 10.04
C LEU A 689 -21.09 -22.65 9.66
N ASP A 690 -21.79 -23.62 10.27
CA ASP A 690 -21.67 -25.03 9.89
C ASP A 690 -22.39 -25.29 8.54
N LEU A 691 -21.64 -25.16 7.45
CA LEU A 691 -22.08 -25.35 6.07
C LEU A 691 -22.69 -26.73 5.79
N LYS A 692 -22.46 -27.73 6.65
CA LYS A 692 -23.07 -29.07 6.56
C LYS A 692 -24.49 -29.13 7.12
N LYS A 693 -24.85 -28.20 8.02
CA LYS A 693 -26.18 -28.06 8.64
C LYS A 693 -27.03 -26.99 7.98
N ALA A 694 -26.41 -25.97 7.38
CA ALA A 694 -27.05 -24.87 6.69
C ALA A 694 -27.85 -25.31 5.44
N THR A 695 -28.91 -24.56 5.12
CA THR A 695 -29.64 -24.65 3.85
C THR A 695 -28.88 -23.98 2.69
N PRO A 696 -29.20 -24.29 1.42
CA PRO A 696 -28.58 -23.64 0.25
C PRO A 696 -28.67 -22.10 0.29
N GLU A 697 -29.78 -21.57 0.81
CA GLU A 697 -30.03 -20.13 0.96
C GLU A 697 -29.21 -19.51 2.10
N GLU A 698 -29.02 -20.22 3.21
CA GLU A 698 -28.14 -19.78 4.31
C GLU A 698 -26.67 -19.79 3.89
N ILE A 699 -26.22 -20.81 3.15
CA ILE A 699 -24.87 -20.87 2.56
C ILE A 699 -24.63 -19.69 1.63
N GLU A 700 -25.56 -19.39 0.72
CA GLU A 700 -25.41 -18.28 -0.23
C GLU A 700 -25.44 -16.91 0.44
N LYS A 701 -26.33 -16.72 1.42
CA LYS A 701 -26.37 -15.50 2.22
C LYS A 701 -25.08 -15.29 2.98
N ASP A 702 -24.64 -16.28 3.75
CA ASP A 702 -23.52 -16.14 4.67
C ASP A 702 -22.19 -15.94 3.93
N LEU A 703 -21.87 -16.81 2.97
CA LEU A 703 -20.64 -16.68 2.17
C LEU A 703 -20.63 -15.37 1.36
N GLY A 704 -21.81 -14.92 0.92
CA GLY A 704 -21.98 -13.62 0.27
C GLY A 704 -21.80 -12.43 1.21
N MET A 705 -22.29 -12.51 2.46
CA MET A 705 -22.03 -11.52 3.51
C MET A 705 -20.53 -11.45 3.86
N ALA A 706 -19.85 -12.60 3.98
CA ALA A 706 -18.42 -12.67 4.25
C ALA A 706 -17.59 -12.06 3.10
N ALA A 707 -17.87 -12.47 1.86
CA ALA A 707 -17.20 -11.93 0.68
C ALA A 707 -17.46 -10.42 0.51
N LYS A 708 -18.68 -9.95 0.80
CA LYS A 708 -19.01 -8.52 0.80
C LYS A 708 -18.25 -7.76 1.88
N ALA A 709 -18.17 -8.27 3.11
CA ALA A 709 -17.44 -7.63 4.18
C ALA A 709 -15.92 -7.55 3.90
N ILE A 710 -15.36 -8.55 3.21
CA ILE A 710 -13.97 -8.51 2.70
C ILE A 710 -13.84 -7.45 1.58
N GLU A 711 -14.72 -7.43 0.58
CA GLU A 711 -14.68 -6.46 -0.54
C GLU A 711 -14.80 -5.01 -0.02
N ASP A 712 -15.77 -4.76 0.86
CA ASP A 712 -16.03 -3.45 1.47
C ASP A 712 -14.84 -3.00 2.35
N ALA A 713 -14.26 -3.89 3.16
CA ALA A 713 -13.18 -3.53 4.08
C ALA A 713 -11.84 -3.27 3.37
N THR A 714 -11.52 -4.07 2.35
CA THR A 714 -10.27 -3.95 1.59
C THR A 714 -10.30 -2.87 0.52
N GLY A 715 -11.49 -2.44 0.09
CA GLY A 715 -11.69 -1.51 -1.02
C GLY A 715 -11.83 -2.20 -2.39
N GLY A 716 -11.97 -3.52 -2.45
CA GLY A 716 -12.25 -4.25 -3.69
C GLY A 716 -11.70 -5.67 -3.82
N TYR A 717 -10.93 -6.17 -2.84
CA TYR A 717 -10.41 -7.54 -2.88
C TYR A 717 -11.56 -8.55 -2.77
N LYS A 718 -11.51 -9.63 -3.56
CA LYS A 718 -12.55 -10.67 -3.60
C LYS A 718 -11.95 -12.03 -3.24
N PRO A 719 -12.43 -12.70 -2.18
CA PRO A 719 -11.90 -14.00 -1.78
C PRO A 719 -12.24 -15.08 -2.81
N THR A 720 -11.22 -15.83 -3.19
CA THR A 720 -11.24 -16.92 -4.18
C THR A 720 -11.23 -18.31 -3.55
N THR A 721 -10.96 -18.43 -2.25
CA THR A 721 -10.90 -19.73 -1.55
C THR A 721 -11.68 -19.69 -0.24
N LEU A 722 -12.13 -20.88 0.20
CA LEU A 722 -12.94 -21.07 1.41
C LEU A 722 -12.29 -22.10 2.32
N SER A 723 -11.89 -21.71 3.54
CA SER A 723 -11.65 -22.69 4.60
C SER A 723 -13.00 -23.09 5.22
N LEU A 724 -13.24 -24.39 5.37
CA LEU A 724 -14.51 -24.92 5.88
C LEU A 724 -14.56 -24.88 7.41
N PRO A 725 -15.48 -24.11 8.03
CA PRO A 725 -15.69 -24.12 9.47
C PRO A 725 -15.91 -25.54 10.01
N TYR A 726 -15.26 -25.88 11.13
CA TYR A 726 -15.25 -27.23 11.71
C TYR A 726 -14.75 -28.37 10.77
N GLY A 727 -14.19 -28.06 9.60
CA GLY A 727 -13.94 -29.04 8.53
C GLY A 727 -15.22 -29.62 7.91
N SER A 728 -16.37 -28.97 8.14
CA SER A 728 -17.70 -29.48 7.75
C SER A 728 -17.95 -29.28 6.26
N TYR A 729 -17.91 -30.37 5.49
CA TYR A 729 -18.19 -30.32 4.05
C TYR A 729 -19.62 -29.83 3.74
N PRO A 730 -19.82 -28.87 2.82
CA PRO A 730 -21.12 -28.22 2.62
C PRO A 730 -22.27 -29.16 2.23
N SER A 731 -23.48 -28.84 2.69
CA SER A 731 -24.73 -29.52 2.31
C SER A 731 -25.06 -29.31 0.82
N ASP A 732 -24.87 -28.09 0.33
CA ASP A 732 -24.88 -27.72 -1.09
C ASP A 732 -23.49 -27.19 -1.52
N PRO A 733 -22.65 -28.05 -2.12
CA PRO A 733 -21.36 -27.65 -2.66
C PRO A 733 -21.45 -26.72 -3.88
N ALA A 734 -22.58 -26.65 -4.59
CA ALA A 734 -22.73 -25.74 -5.72
C ALA A 734 -22.92 -24.29 -5.25
N LYS A 735 -23.72 -24.08 -4.19
CA LYS A 735 -23.81 -22.80 -3.47
C LYS A 735 -22.49 -22.44 -2.79
N ALA A 736 -21.84 -23.38 -2.11
CA ALA A 736 -20.55 -23.08 -1.49
C ALA A 736 -19.46 -22.67 -2.51
N LYS A 737 -19.54 -23.15 -3.76
CA LYS A 737 -18.65 -22.72 -4.85
C LYS A 737 -18.96 -21.32 -5.37
N ARG A 738 -20.22 -20.94 -5.52
CA ARG A 738 -20.59 -19.60 -6.03
C ARG A 738 -22.02 -19.22 -5.68
N GLY A 739 -22.23 -17.92 -5.49
CA GLY A 739 -23.54 -17.36 -5.21
C GLY A 739 -23.55 -15.84 -5.24
N LYS A 740 -24.71 -15.26 -4.96
CA LYS A 740 -24.91 -13.80 -4.92
C LYS A 740 -25.77 -13.37 -3.73
N PHE A 741 -25.27 -12.40 -2.96
CA PHE A 741 -26.00 -11.78 -1.85
C PHE A 741 -25.90 -10.24 -1.94
N GLU A 742 -27.03 -9.55 -1.79
CA GLU A 742 -27.14 -8.07 -1.78
C GLU A 742 -26.37 -7.32 -2.90
N GLY A 743 -26.19 -7.96 -4.05
CA GLY A 743 -25.46 -7.41 -5.19
C GLY A 743 -24.05 -7.97 -5.36
N THR A 744 -23.36 -8.29 -4.27
CA THR A 744 -22.03 -8.92 -4.28
C THR A 744 -22.11 -10.39 -4.73
N THR A 745 -21.19 -10.79 -5.62
CA THR A 745 -21.00 -12.17 -6.07
C THR A 745 -19.72 -12.74 -5.47
N TYR A 746 -19.76 -13.99 -5.00
CA TYR A 746 -18.56 -14.73 -4.58
C TYR A 746 -18.35 -15.97 -5.45
N SER A 747 -17.10 -16.40 -5.57
CA SER A 747 -16.70 -17.57 -6.35
C SER A 747 -15.48 -18.25 -5.75
N ASN A 748 -15.72 -19.26 -4.91
CA ASN A 748 -14.69 -20.08 -4.30
C ASN A 748 -14.21 -21.16 -5.29
N ARG A 749 -12.94 -21.08 -5.72
CA ARG A 749 -12.28 -22.04 -6.62
C ARG A 749 -11.72 -23.27 -5.88
N ALA A 750 -11.49 -23.16 -4.57
CA ALA A 750 -11.01 -24.23 -3.72
C ALA A 750 -11.68 -24.23 -2.33
N PHE A 751 -11.84 -25.41 -1.73
CA PHE A 751 -12.26 -25.60 -0.34
C PHE A 751 -11.16 -26.33 0.43
N LEU A 752 -10.80 -25.80 1.60
CA LEU A 752 -9.74 -26.35 2.45
C LEU A 752 -10.34 -27.13 3.62
N LEU A 753 -9.73 -28.29 3.89
CA LEU A 753 -10.12 -29.18 4.98
C LEU A 753 -9.29 -28.89 6.24
N VAL A 754 -9.84 -29.30 7.39
CA VAL A 754 -9.17 -29.21 8.70
C VAL A 754 -8.50 -30.55 9.05
N GLY A 755 -7.21 -30.53 9.42
CA GLY A 755 -6.45 -31.64 9.99
C GLY A 755 -6.42 -32.95 9.18
N ALA A 756 -5.50 -33.05 8.21
CA ALA A 756 -5.34 -34.17 7.28
C ALA A 756 -3.86 -34.38 6.86
N GLU A 757 -3.63 -34.89 5.65
CA GLU A 757 -2.30 -35.15 5.05
C GLU A 757 -1.83 -34.03 4.09
N PRO A 758 -0.55 -33.99 3.70
CA PRO A 758 -0.04 -33.11 2.65
C PRO A 758 -0.79 -33.28 1.31
N ALA A 759 -1.10 -32.17 0.65
CA ALA A 759 -1.91 -32.13 -0.57
C ALA A 759 -1.14 -32.62 -1.81
N VAL A 760 -1.83 -33.34 -2.69
CA VAL A 760 -1.31 -33.62 -4.05
C VAL A 760 -1.47 -32.38 -4.95
N PRO A 761 -0.47 -32.05 -5.80
CA PRO A 761 -0.52 -30.86 -6.67
C PRO A 761 -1.53 -31.02 -7.82
N PRO A 762 -1.99 -29.94 -8.46
CA PRO A 762 -3.03 -29.98 -9.50
C PRO A 762 -2.78 -30.98 -10.63
N LEU A 763 -1.52 -31.14 -11.02
CA LEU A 763 -1.01 -32.02 -12.06
C LEU A 763 -0.97 -33.52 -11.70
N ARG A 764 -1.43 -33.91 -10.50
CA ARG A 764 -1.48 -35.30 -10.03
C ARG A 764 -2.92 -35.81 -9.92
N LYS A 765 -3.16 -37.01 -10.44
CA LYS A 765 -4.44 -37.74 -10.32
C LYS A 765 -4.83 -37.84 -8.84
N GLY A 766 -6.08 -37.51 -8.54
CA GLY A 766 -6.61 -37.43 -7.17
C GLY A 766 -6.65 -36.02 -6.59
N HIS A 767 -6.05 -35.01 -7.22
CA HIS A 767 -6.24 -33.61 -6.82
C HIS A 767 -7.69 -33.14 -7.11
N ASP A 768 -8.45 -32.90 -6.05
CA ASP A 768 -9.76 -32.23 -6.00
C ASP A 768 -9.58 -30.92 -5.21
N PRO A 769 -9.59 -29.73 -5.85
CA PRO A 769 -9.36 -28.46 -5.15
C PRO A 769 -10.50 -28.14 -4.18
N TYR A 770 -11.64 -28.82 -4.27
CA TYR A 770 -12.77 -28.68 -3.36
C TYR A 770 -12.69 -29.64 -2.17
N LYS A 771 -11.60 -30.38 -2.00
CA LYS A 771 -11.30 -31.22 -0.84
C LYS A 771 -9.81 -31.14 -0.48
N LEU A 772 -9.27 -29.93 -0.50
CA LEU A 772 -7.84 -29.72 -0.37
C LEU A 772 -7.39 -29.97 1.07
N PRO A 773 -6.57 -31.01 1.34
CA PRO A 773 -6.20 -31.34 2.71
C PRO A 773 -5.10 -30.41 3.23
N ARG A 774 -5.10 -30.18 4.54
CA ARG A 774 -4.08 -29.40 5.25
C ARG A 774 -3.48 -30.20 6.38
N VAL A 775 -2.20 -29.97 6.67
CA VAL A 775 -1.56 -30.48 7.88
C VAL A 775 -1.83 -29.48 9.00
N GLN A 776 -2.56 -29.90 10.04
CA GLN A 776 -2.74 -29.12 11.27
C GLN A 776 -1.36 -28.90 11.90
N ALA A 777 -0.92 -27.66 12.04
CA ALA A 777 0.48 -27.33 12.29
C ALA A 777 0.93 -27.47 13.77
N THR A 778 0.48 -28.52 14.47
CA THR A 778 1.05 -28.87 15.78
C THR A 778 2.48 -29.38 15.62
N SER A 779 3.29 -29.28 16.68
CA SER A 779 4.66 -29.84 16.69
C SER A 779 4.71 -31.34 16.38
N GLU A 780 3.68 -32.10 16.78
CA GLU A 780 3.59 -33.54 16.50
C GLU A 780 3.34 -33.85 15.02
N GLU A 781 2.32 -33.22 14.40
CA GLU A 781 2.02 -33.45 12.98
C GLU A 781 3.10 -32.88 12.06
N LEU A 782 3.69 -31.72 12.40
CA LEU A 782 4.76 -31.15 11.59
C LEU A 782 6.02 -32.05 11.58
N GLU A 783 6.52 -32.49 12.74
CA GLU A 783 7.67 -33.40 12.77
C GLU A 783 7.35 -34.77 12.14
N LYS A 784 6.13 -35.29 12.34
CA LYS A 784 5.64 -36.51 11.66
C LYS A 784 5.76 -36.40 10.13
N TRP A 785 5.30 -35.29 9.52
CA TRP A 785 5.36 -35.14 8.06
C TRP A 785 6.75 -34.78 7.53
N LEU A 786 7.55 -34.03 8.28
CA LEU A 786 8.97 -33.80 7.96
C LEU A 786 9.76 -35.12 7.98
N SER A 787 9.65 -35.92 9.05
CA SER A 787 10.28 -37.24 9.14
C SER A 787 9.71 -38.26 8.14
N TYR A 788 8.42 -38.15 7.77
CA TYR A 788 7.84 -38.95 6.68
C TYR A 788 8.52 -38.64 5.34
N PHE A 789 8.59 -37.38 4.92
CA PHE A 789 9.24 -37.01 3.66
C PHE A 789 10.76 -37.22 3.66
N LYS A 790 11.40 -37.23 4.83
CA LYS A 790 12.81 -37.60 4.98
C LYS A 790 13.07 -39.10 4.79
N SER A 791 12.05 -39.94 5.03
CA SER A 791 12.09 -41.39 4.77
C SER A 791 11.50 -41.79 3.42
N HIS A 792 10.64 -40.93 2.83
CA HIS A 792 9.97 -41.11 1.54
C HIS A 792 10.17 -39.87 0.64
N PRO A 793 11.43 -39.55 0.24
CA PRO A 793 11.72 -38.35 -0.55
C PRO A 793 11.04 -38.35 -1.93
N GLU A 794 10.71 -39.53 -2.47
CA GLU A 794 9.91 -39.70 -3.69
C GLU A 794 8.43 -39.31 -3.54
N GLU A 795 7.92 -39.18 -2.31
CA GLU A 795 6.59 -38.60 -2.04
C GLU A 795 6.64 -37.08 -1.84
N ARG A 796 7.80 -36.47 -1.60
CA ARG A 796 7.96 -35.01 -1.36
C ARG A 796 7.95 -34.23 -2.67
N TYR A 797 7.26 -33.08 -2.73
CA TYR A 797 7.42 -32.14 -3.85
C TYR A 797 8.81 -31.51 -3.81
N VAL A 798 9.56 -31.57 -4.90
CA VAL A 798 10.88 -30.92 -5.04
C VAL A 798 10.96 -30.29 -6.42
N SER A 799 11.13 -28.97 -6.53
CA SER A 799 11.16 -28.32 -7.84
C SER A 799 12.46 -28.60 -8.62
N ASP A 800 12.39 -28.62 -9.94
CA ASP A 800 13.54 -28.82 -10.82
C ASP A 800 14.28 -27.52 -11.19
N GLY A 801 13.64 -26.37 -10.92
CA GLY A 801 14.11 -25.01 -11.18
C GLY A 801 13.52 -24.30 -12.41
N ASP A 802 12.86 -25.01 -13.32
CA ASP A 802 12.50 -24.59 -14.67
C ASP A 802 10.97 -24.59 -14.90
N PRO A 803 10.28 -23.45 -14.79
CA PRO A 803 8.81 -23.39 -14.88
C PRO A 803 8.22 -23.72 -16.27
N SER A 804 9.04 -24.06 -17.26
CA SER A 804 8.58 -24.60 -18.55
C SER A 804 8.45 -26.13 -18.56
N VAL A 805 8.97 -26.79 -17.52
CA VAL A 805 9.10 -28.24 -17.40
C VAL A 805 8.38 -28.71 -16.14
N ILE A 806 7.78 -29.90 -16.21
CA ILE A 806 7.39 -30.66 -15.02
C ILE A 806 8.28 -31.89 -14.92
N THR A 807 9.12 -31.97 -13.90
CA THR A 807 9.95 -33.15 -13.62
C THR A 807 9.27 -34.11 -12.65
N VAL A 808 9.14 -35.38 -13.06
CA VAL A 808 8.35 -36.40 -12.35
C VAL A 808 9.23 -37.57 -11.91
N HIS A 809 8.98 -38.13 -10.72
CA HIS A 809 9.56 -39.41 -10.32
C HIS A 809 8.94 -40.57 -11.12
N PRO A 810 9.70 -41.55 -11.65
CA PRO A 810 9.20 -42.64 -12.49
C PRO A 810 7.93 -43.33 -11.99
N ASP A 811 7.79 -43.49 -10.67
CA ASP A 811 6.70 -44.25 -10.07
C ASP A 811 5.43 -43.37 -9.82
N LEU A 812 5.53 -42.06 -10.06
CA LEU A 812 4.40 -41.12 -10.14
C LEU A 812 4.01 -40.77 -11.58
N LEU A 813 4.69 -41.32 -12.60
CA LEU A 813 4.41 -41.02 -14.02
C LEU A 813 2.99 -41.44 -14.42
N ASP A 814 2.52 -42.62 -13.99
CA ASP A 814 1.13 -43.05 -14.21
C ASP A 814 0.11 -42.22 -13.42
N ALA A 815 0.56 -41.48 -12.40
CA ALA A 815 -0.25 -40.53 -11.62
C ALA A 815 -0.22 -39.10 -12.19
N PHE A 816 0.49 -38.84 -13.29
CA PHE A 816 0.45 -37.56 -13.99
C PHE A 816 -0.92 -37.31 -14.65
N ASP A 817 -1.41 -36.08 -14.53
CA ASP A 817 -2.70 -35.62 -15.04
C ASP A 817 -2.52 -34.27 -15.77
N ARG A 818 -2.46 -34.28 -17.10
CA ARG A 818 -2.36 -33.06 -17.92
C ARG A 818 -3.75 -32.42 -18.06
N LYS A 819 -4.20 -31.81 -16.96
CA LYS A 819 -5.28 -30.82 -16.93
C LYS A 819 -4.86 -29.55 -17.71
N ASP A 820 -5.71 -28.55 -17.69
CA ASP A 820 -5.60 -27.29 -18.45
C ASP A 820 -4.44 -26.36 -18.00
N VAL A 821 -3.56 -26.85 -17.12
CA VAL A 821 -2.33 -26.16 -16.68
C VAL A 821 -1.34 -26.07 -17.85
N PRO A 822 -0.90 -24.86 -18.27
CA PRO A 822 -0.04 -24.68 -19.43
C PRO A 822 1.40 -25.13 -19.14
N ILE A 823 1.74 -26.33 -19.61
CA ILE A 823 3.10 -26.91 -19.51
C ILE A 823 3.71 -27.18 -20.88
N GLN A 824 4.95 -26.75 -21.11
CA GLN A 824 5.62 -26.90 -22.40
C GLN A 824 6.26 -28.29 -22.55
N SER A 825 6.79 -28.88 -21.48
CA SER A 825 7.35 -30.24 -21.53
C SER A 825 7.27 -31.03 -20.21
N LEU A 826 7.41 -32.35 -20.33
CA LEU A 826 7.44 -33.30 -19.22
C LEU A 826 8.82 -33.98 -19.19
N ARG A 827 9.46 -34.01 -18.03
CA ARG A 827 10.74 -34.69 -17.78
C ARG A 827 10.53 -35.80 -16.76
N VAL A 828 11.17 -36.95 -16.96
CA VAL A 828 11.14 -38.05 -15.98
C VAL A 828 12.54 -38.21 -15.40
N THR A 829 12.67 -38.27 -14.07
CA THR A 829 13.98 -38.49 -13.45
C THR A 829 14.50 -39.91 -13.72
N PRO A 830 15.83 -40.11 -13.82
CA PRO A 830 16.37 -41.46 -13.97
C PRO A 830 16.00 -42.36 -12.79
N ARG A 831 15.53 -43.58 -13.07
CA ARG A 831 15.52 -44.66 -12.09
C ARG A 831 16.94 -44.90 -11.60
N THR A 832 17.08 -45.02 -10.28
CA THR A 832 18.34 -45.40 -9.60
C THR A 832 18.57 -46.91 -9.67
#